data_AF-A0A971EQN8-F1
#
_entry.id   AF-A0A971EQN8-F1
#
_cell.length_a   1.000
_cell.length_b   1.000
_cell.length_c   1.000
_cell.angle_alpha   90.00
_cell.angle_beta   90.00
_cell.angle_gamma   90.00
#
_symmetry.space_group_name_H-M   'P 1'
#
loop_
_entity.id
_entity.type
_entity.pdbx_description
1 polymer ?
#
loop_
_entity_poly.entity_id
_entity_poly.type
_entity_poly.pdbx_seq_one_letter_code
_entity_poly.pdbx_strand_id
1 'polypeptide(L)'
;MAKKVLIIGAGYAGIEAAITLNKKKKKDNLEITLIDKNDYHTLLTELHEVAGNRIPEEGIRINLRSIFKYTDVKVVKDEIKNFDFENKKVSSDNAVYDYDYLILAMGSSPNYFGIPGLKENTLPLWSYEDAIRIREHIKNCFLLASQEKDINKKKRLLTFVVAGAGFTGVEMIGELAIWVKSLCKEYDIDRKDVRLVIVDMLPRILNNLKEENSIKAHRYLEKKLKVEVMLNTRITGANEKGLTYEGGEIEAGTVIWSAGIKAADSADELELERVNRSKRIKVDEFCRTQYENVYCVGDLGGLSGENGMPFAAMVENAIQTAHGAAENILNDIRGKEQKKVTVKFHGTMVSVGNYFCVSEIMGKSLPVWLSIIMKFLVNIHYLWEITGFRGISRYLYHEVLERRQRKIFVEKHWSTRMQAWWLTLLRVFLGGMWLYEGIVKVTEGWFTSPKLASFLGMASDATSAATGSATYITRIDEIVNIKTGIINFLLGTESRLVEGAVISSQQFAKVDLFRFGDFSLMNWFLQNVVLANDGVAMFFQVLVVIFEILVGLMLLGGAFTFIGSLISVGLLTMFITSTGLYKDSWWMIFASIATMGGAGRAFGLDYYLIPWLNNVWESFWKNRKFRLFFKHGLDRFD
;
A
#
# COMPACT_ATOMS: atom_id res chain seq x y z
N MET A 1 8.21 -36.54 -19.86
CA MET A 1 7.36 -36.30 -18.67
C MET A 1 7.58 -34.88 -18.19
N ALA A 2 6.59 -34.27 -17.53
CA ALA A 2 6.77 -32.94 -16.95
C ALA A 2 7.76 -33.02 -15.78
N LYS A 3 8.65 -32.03 -15.65
CA LYS A 3 9.57 -31.92 -14.52
C LYS A 3 8.85 -31.32 -13.32
N LYS A 4 8.95 -31.97 -12.16
CA LYS A 4 8.29 -31.55 -10.91
C LYS A 4 9.21 -30.65 -10.10
N VAL A 5 8.82 -29.40 -9.91
CA VAL A 5 9.51 -28.46 -9.03
C VAL A 5 8.64 -28.21 -7.80
N LEU A 6 9.16 -28.61 -6.65
CA LEU A 6 8.49 -28.49 -5.36
C LEU A 6 9.14 -27.36 -4.54
N ILE A 7 8.31 -26.49 -3.96
CA ILE A 7 8.75 -25.34 -3.17
C ILE A 7 8.10 -25.43 -1.79
N ILE A 8 8.92 -25.42 -0.73
CA ILE A 8 8.45 -25.53 0.65
C ILE A 8 8.61 -24.19 1.36
N GLY A 9 7.50 -23.58 1.75
CA GLY A 9 7.40 -22.26 2.37
C GLY A 9 6.98 -21.18 1.36
N ALA A 10 5.95 -20.41 1.70
CA ALA A 10 5.40 -19.31 0.92
C ALA A 10 5.70 -17.93 1.53
N GLY A 11 6.89 -17.78 2.11
CA GLY A 11 7.48 -16.48 2.44
C GLY A 11 7.96 -15.73 1.20
N TYR A 12 8.72 -14.65 1.40
CA TYR A 12 9.27 -13.83 0.30
C TYR A 12 10.04 -14.66 -0.74
N ALA A 13 10.90 -15.57 -0.28
CA ALA A 13 11.70 -16.43 -1.16
C ALA A 13 10.85 -17.43 -1.97
N GLY A 14 9.93 -18.14 -1.32
CA GLY A 14 9.14 -19.18 -2.00
C GLY A 14 8.18 -18.61 -3.04
N ILE A 15 7.56 -17.47 -2.75
CA ILE A 15 6.71 -16.75 -3.71
C ILE A 15 7.53 -16.28 -4.91
N GLU A 16 8.70 -15.68 -4.66
CA GLU A 16 9.56 -15.22 -5.75
C GLU A 16 10.02 -16.37 -6.64
N ALA A 17 10.41 -17.50 -6.04
CA ALA A 17 10.77 -18.70 -6.80
C ALA A 17 9.61 -19.20 -7.68
N ALA A 18 8.41 -19.33 -7.11
CA ALA A 18 7.23 -19.79 -7.82
C ALA A 18 6.84 -18.84 -8.97
N ILE A 19 6.85 -17.52 -8.73
CA ILE A 19 6.57 -16.49 -9.72
C ILE A 19 7.62 -16.50 -10.83
N THR A 20 8.90 -16.60 -10.49
CA THR A 20 10.00 -16.64 -11.46
C THR A 20 9.92 -17.88 -12.34
N LEU A 21 9.69 -19.06 -11.77
CA LEU A 21 9.46 -20.29 -12.53
C LEU A 21 8.25 -20.15 -13.47
N ASN A 22 7.11 -19.65 -12.99
CA ASN A 22 5.92 -19.46 -13.81
C ASN A 22 6.12 -18.46 -14.95
N LYS A 23 6.77 -17.31 -14.69
CA LYS A 23 7.05 -16.28 -15.70
C LYS A 23 8.06 -16.76 -16.74
N LYS A 24 9.07 -17.55 -16.32
CA LYS A 24 10.23 -17.90 -17.18
C LYS A 24 10.18 -19.29 -17.78
N LYS A 25 9.26 -20.18 -17.39
CA LYS A 25 9.15 -21.54 -17.96
C LYS A 25 8.84 -21.58 -19.46
N LYS A 26 8.29 -20.53 -20.07
CA LYS A 26 8.01 -20.45 -21.52
C LYS A 26 7.25 -21.70 -22.06
N LYS A 27 7.92 -22.57 -22.83
CA LYS A 27 7.37 -23.82 -23.41
C LYS A 27 7.79 -25.08 -22.63
N ASP A 28 8.55 -24.92 -21.55
CA ASP A 28 9.07 -26.03 -20.76
C ASP A 28 7.91 -26.71 -20.03
N ASN A 29 7.92 -28.05 -20.05
CA ASN A 29 6.90 -28.86 -19.40
C ASN A 29 7.21 -29.00 -17.90
N LEU A 30 6.82 -27.99 -17.09
CA LEU A 30 7.03 -27.95 -15.65
C LEU A 30 5.71 -28.04 -14.88
N GLU A 31 5.69 -28.86 -13.84
CA GLU A 31 4.70 -28.86 -12.76
C GLU A 31 5.31 -28.15 -11.55
N ILE A 32 4.72 -27.01 -11.15
CA ILE A 32 5.21 -26.19 -10.04
C ILE A 32 4.23 -26.34 -8.88
N THR A 33 4.70 -26.88 -7.75
CA THR A 33 3.90 -27.00 -6.52
C THR A 33 4.53 -26.19 -5.41
N LEU A 34 3.77 -25.27 -4.82
CA LEU A 34 4.13 -24.49 -3.64
C LEU A 34 3.34 -25.02 -2.45
N ILE A 35 4.05 -25.47 -1.41
CA ILE A 35 3.47 -25.98 -0.17
C ILE A 35 3.80 -25.02 0.97
N ASP A 36 2.79 -24.61 1.73
CA ASP A 36 2.96 -23.85 2.96
C ASP A 36 1.95 -24.30 4.02
N LYS A 37 2.30 -24.16 5.30
CA LYS A 37 1.41 -24.50 6.42
C LYS A 37 0.17 -23.59 6.49
N ASN A 38 0.29 -22.38 5.95
CA ASN A 38 -0.77 -21.37 5.89
C ASN A 38 -1.30 -21.18 4.46
N ASP A 39 -2.55 -20.72 4.34
CA ASP A 39 -3.16 -20.37 3.05
C ASP A 39 -2.91 -18.91 2.64
N TYR A 40 -2.04 -18.20 3.37
CA TYR A 40 -1.66 -16.81 3.14
C TYR A 40 -0.15 -16.61 3.21
N HIS A 41 0.31 -15.62 2.45
CA HIS A 41 1.58 -14.96 2.62
C HIS A 41 1.47 -13.86 3.67
N THR A 42 2.47 -13.76 4.55
CA THR A 42 2.57 -12.69 5.55
C THR A 42 3.65 -11.71 5.15
N LEU A 43 3.31 -10.42 5.13
CA LEU A 43 4.27 -9.32 5.00
C LEU A 43 5.05 -9.15 6.31
N LEU A 44 6.12 -9.92 6.48
CA LEU A 44 6.91 -9.94 7.72
C LEU A 44 7.48 -8.56 8.08
N THR A 45 7.74 -7.71 7.08
CA THR A 45 8.25 -6.34 7.29
C THR A 45 7.26 -5.44 7.99
N GLU A 46 5.96 -5.76 8.00
CA GLU A 46 4.90 -4.91 8.57
C GLU A 46 4.30 -5.48 9.86
N LEU A 47 4.89 -6.54 10.44
CA LEU A 47 4.39 -7.17 11.67
C LEU A 47 4.30 -6.19 12.85
N HIS A 48 5.27 -5.28 12.95
CA HIS A 48 5.30 -4.26 14.00
C HIS A 48 4.10 -3.31 13.92
N GLU A 49 3.57 -3.06 12.73
CA GLU A 49 2.42 -2.17 12.52
C GLU A 49 1.12 -2.83 13.04
N VAL A 50 0.96 -4.15 12.86
CA VAL A 50 -0.16 -4.89 13.44
C VAL A 50 -0.02 -5.03 14.96
N ALA A 51 1.19 -5.37 15.43
CA ALA A 51 1.48 -5.49 16.86
C ALA A 51 1.28 -4.17 17.61
N GLY A 52 1.63 -3.05 16.97
CA GLY A 52 1.38 -1.69 17.45
C GLY A 52 -0.02 -1.14 17.16
N ASN A 53 -0.96 -1.96 16.66
CA ASN A 53 -2.33 -1.56 16.34
C ASN A 53 -2.45 -0.34 15.41
N ARG A 54 -1.51 -0.18 14.46
CA ARG A 54 -1.56 0.84 13.40
C ARG A 54 -2.50 0.43 12.28
N ILE A 55 -2.34 -0.78 11.78
CA ILE A 55 -3.18 -1.36 10.73
C ILE A 55 -3.94 -2.58 11.23
N PRO A 56 -5.07 -2.91 10.60
CA PRO A 56 -5.75 -4.17 10.85
C PRO A 56 -4.90 -5.35 10.35
N GLU A 57 -5.22 -6.53 10.84
CA GLU A 57 -4.42 -7.74 10.63
C GLU A 57 -4.55 -8.29 9.20
N GLU A 58 -5.64 -7.95 8.52
CA GLU A 58 -5.84 -8.16 7.09
C GLU A 58 -4.84 -7.34 6.25
N GLY A 59 -4.24 -6.28 6.80
CA GLY A 59 -3.28 -5.44 6.09
C GLY A 59 -2.00 -6.17 5.69
N ILE A 60 -1.64 -7.24 6.40
CA ILE A 60 -0.38 -7.97 6.21
C ILE A 60 -0.56 -9.39 5.65
N ARG A 61 -1.81 -9.84 5.45
CA ARG A 61 -2.12 -11.19 4.97
C ARG A 61 -2.64 -11.18 3.53
N ILE A 62 -1.93 -11.88 2.66
CA ILE A 62 -2.30 -12.02 1.25
C ILE A 62 -2.59 -13.49 0.95
N ASN A 63 -3.83 -13.81 0.57
CA ASN A 63 -4.21 -15.18 0.27
C ASN A 63 -3.37 -15.76 -0.89
N LEU A 64 -2.73 -16.91 -0.70
CA LEU A 64 -1.82 -17.51 -1.69
C LEU A 64 -2.55 -17.86 -3.00
N ARG A 65 -3.78 -18.36 -2.93
CA ARG A 65 -4.58 -18.64 -4.14
C ARG A 65 -4.86 -17.37 -4.94
N SER A 66 -4.98 -16.21 -4.29
CA SER A 66 -5.12 -14.93 -4.99
C SER A 66 -3.84 -14.52 -5.73
N ILE A 67 -2.66 -14.77 -5.14
CA ILE A 67 -1.36 -14.54 -5.77
C ILE A 67 -1.24 -15.38 -7.05
N PHE A 68 -1.67 -16.65 -7.00
CA PHE A 68 -1.47 -17.61 -8.10
C PHE A 68 -2.72 -17.86 -8.98
N LYS A 69 -3.82 -17.11 -8.81
CA LYS A 69 -5.15 -17.31 -9.46
C LYS A 69 -5.11 -17.47 -10.98
N TYR A 70 -4.11 -16.89 -11.64
CA TYR A 70 -3.95 -16.93 -13.10
C TYR A 70 -2.64 -17.59 -13.53
N THR A 71 -1.97 -18.30 -12.64
CA THR A 71 -0.69 -18.97 -12.94
C THR A 71 -0.89 -20.48 -12.97
N ASP A 72 0.11 -21.22 -13.45
CA ASP A 72 0.09 -22.68 -13.42
C ASP A 72 0.69 -23.26 -12.12
N VAL A 73 0.92 -22.40 -11.12
CA VAL A 73 1.45 -22.82 -9.82
C VAL A 73 0.34 -23.44 -9.00
N LYS A 74 0.54 -24.70 -8.58
CA LYS A 74 -0.35 -25.40 -7.66
C LYS A 74 0.00 -25.03 -6.23
N VAL A 75 -0.94 -24.41 -5.52
CA VAL A 75 -0.79 -24.08 -4.09
C VAL A 75 -1.44 -25.17 -3.25
N VAL A 76 -0.68 -25.70 -2.29
CA VAL A 76 -1.13 -26.73 -1.34
C VAL A 76 -0.91 -26.21 0.08
N LYS A 77 -1.96 -26.31 0.91
CA LYS A 77 -1.83 -26.03 2.34
C LYS A 77 -1.47 -27.34 3.04
N ASP A 78 -0.22 -27.47 3.48
CA ASP A 78 0.25 -28.63 4.23
C ASP A 78 1.53 -28.29 5.02
N GLU A 79 1.80 -29.03 6.09
CA GLU A 79 3.02 -28.88 6.89
C GLU A 79 3.94 -30.08 6.65
N ILE A 80 5.01 -29.84 5.88
CA ILE A 80 6.02 -30.86 5.61
C ILE A 80 6.89 -31.07 6.84
N LYS A 81 7.07 -32.33 7.23
CA LYS A 81 7.85 -32.72 8.41
C LYS A 81 9.06 -33.58 8.07
N ASN A 82 8.97 -34.40 7.02
CA ASN A 82 10.03 -35.33 6.66
C ASN A 82 10.53 -35.08 5.23
N PHE A 83 11.85 -35.18 5.06
CA PHE A 83 12.58 -34.90 3.84
C PHE A 83 13.51 -36.08 3.54
N ASP A 84 13.18 -36.84 2.50
CA ASP A 84 13.99 -37.93 1.97
C ASP A 84 14.66 -37.45 0.68
N PHE A 85 15.87 -36.91 0.83
CA PHE A 85 16.61 -36.32 -0.29
C PHE A 85 17.12 -37.38 -1.28
N GLU A 86 17.42 -38.60 -0.81
CA GLU A 86 17.90 -39.71 -1.63
C GLU A 86 16.81 -40.23 -2.57
N ASN A 87 15.60 -40.47 -2.04
CA ASN A 87 14.47 -40.93 -2.83
C ASN A 87 13.68 -39.78 -3.49
N LYS A 88 14.10 -38.53 -3.28
CA LYS A 88 13.49 -37.30 -3.83
C LYS A 88 12.01 -37.15 -3.44
N LYS A 89 11.73 -37.33 -2.16
CA LYS A 89 10.39 -37.24 -1.58
C LYS A 89 10.38 -36.34 -0.36
N VAL A 90 9.27 -35.64 -0.18
CA VAL A 90 8.95 -34.99 1.09
C VAL A 90 7.57 -35.43 1.53
N SER A 91 7.33 -35.48 2.84
CA SER A 91 6.05 -35.91 3.36
C SER A 91 5.57 -35.07 4.54
N SER A 92 4.25 -34.96 4.62
CA SER A 92 3.50 -34.48 5.76
C SER A 92 2.77 -35.66 6.42
N ASP A 93 1.97 -35.37 7.44
CA ASP A 93 1.04 -36.35 8.00
C ASP A 93 -0.08 -36.73 7.01
N ASN A 94 -0.32 -35.89 5.99
CA ASN A 94 -1.46 -36.01 5.08
C ASN A 94 -1.10 -36.65 3.73
N ALA A 95 0.13 -36.42 3.25
CA ALA A 95 0.52 -36.77 1.89
C ALA A 95 2.04 -36.91 1.70
N VAL A 96 2.40 -37.58 0.60
CA VAL A 96 3.78 -37.69 0.11
C VAL A 96 3.88 -36.98 -1.23
N TYR A 97 4.96 -36.24 -1.43
CA TYR A 97 5.21 -35.42 -2.62
C TYR A 97 6.56 -35.79 -3.24
N ASP A 98 6.54 -36.33 -4.45
CA ASP A 98 7.75 -36.55 -5.24
C ASP A 98 8.20 -35.26 -5.94
N TYR A 99 9.51 -35.09 -6.13
CA TYR A 99 10.06 -33.97 -6.87
C TYR A 99 11.23 -34.37 -7.78
N ASP A 100 11.44 -33.61 -8.86
CA ASP A 100 12.71 -33.60 -9.59
C ASP A 100 13.66 -32.58 -8.95
N TYR A 101 13.13 -31.38 -8.64
CA TYR A 101 13.83 -30.28 -7.99
C TYR A 101 13.07 -29.79 -6.75
N LEU A 102 13.80 -29.47 -5.69
CA LEU A 102 13.26 -28.98 -4.42
C LEU A 102 13.85 -27.61 -4.08
N ILE A 103 13.01 -26.66 -3.70
CA ILE A 103 13.41 -25.36 -3.15
C ILE A 103 12.94 -25.27 -1.70
N LEU A 104 13.89 -25.18 -0.77
CA LEU A 104 13.65 -24.96 0.65
C LEU A 104 13.62 -23.45 0.94
N ALA A 105 12.43 -22.93 1.24
CA ALA A 105 12.14 -21.51 1.48
C ALA A 105 11.38 -21.28 2.79
N MET A 106 11.65 -22.10 3.82
CA MET A 106 10.94 -22.11 5.11
C MET A 106 11.25 -20.91 6.02
N GLY A 107 12.19 -20.04 5.63
CA GLY A 107 12.51 -18.83 6.37
C GLY A 107 13.34 -19.09 7.64
N SER A 108 13.01 -18.37 8.70
CA SER A 108 13.77 -18.27 9.94
C SER A 108 12.87 -18.32 11.18
N SER A 109 13.46 -18.42 12.36
CA SER A 109 12.77 -18.41 13.65
C SER A 109 13.55 -17.57 14.67
N PRO A 110 12.90 -17.06 15.73
CA PRO A 110 13.59 -16.32 16.79
C PRO A 110 14.75 -17.11 17.39
N ASN A 111 15.88 -16.43 17.59
CA ASN A 111 17.04 -17.00 18.26
C ASN A 111 17.16 -16.43 19.66
N TYR A 112 17.04 -17.28 20.67
CA TYR A 112 17.16 -16.91 22.09
C TYR A 112 18.58 -17.09 22.63
N PHE A 113 19.54 -17.51 21.80
CA PHE A 113 20.95 -17.69 22.14
C PHE A 113 21.25 -18.60 23.35
N GLY A 114 20.31 -19.48 23.72
CA GLY A 114 20.41 -20.33 24.90
C GLY A 114 20.27 -19.59 26.23
N ILE A 115 19.81 -18.33 26.21
CA ILE A 115 19.61 -17.53 27.41
C ILE A 115 18.38 -18.05 28.17
N PRO A 116 18.51 -18.42 29.46
CA PRO A 116 17.44 -19.05 30.23
C PRO A 116 16.17 -18.20 30.33
N GLY A 117 15.02 -18.83 30.18
CA GLY A 117 13.71 -18.22 30.43
C GLY A 117 13.22 -17.25 29.35
N LEU A 118 14.03 -16.91 28.34
CA LEU A 118 13.59 -15.99 27.29
C LEU A 118 12.47 -16.59 26.43
N LYS A 119 12.57 -17.86 26.05
CA LYS A 119 11.58 -18.50 25.16
C LYS A 119 10.21 -18.60 25.84
N GLU A 120 10.21 -18.80 27.16
CA GLU A 120 9.01 -19.02 27.98
C GLU A 120 8.35 -17.71 28.42
N ASN A 121 9.17 -16.67 28.72
CA ASN A 121 8.70 -15.44 29.36
C ASN A 121 8.73 -14.19 28.45
N THR A 122 9.01 -14.35 27.15
CA THR A 122 9.00 -13.24 26.20
C THR A 122 8.08 -13.52 25.01
N LEU A 123 7.65 -12.45 24.35
CA LEU A 123 6.85 -12.50 23.14
C LEU A 123 7.75 -12.24 21.93
N PRO A 124 7.95 -13.21 21.01
CA PRO A 124 8.63 -12.92 19.75
C PRO A 124 7.74 -12.05 18.86
N LEU A 125 8.34 -11.39 17.86
CA LEU A 125 7.61 -10.73 16.77
C LEU A 125 8.10 -11.30 15.43
N TRP A 126 7.66 -12.52 15.10
CA TRP A 126 8.13 -13.23 13.91
C TRP A 126 7.03 -13.82 13.03
N SER A 127 5.79 -13.86 13.53
CA SER A 127 4.63 -14.35 12.79
C SER A 127 3.44 -13.40 12.92
N TYR A 128 2.42 -13.61 12.08
CA TYR A 128 1.15 -12.89 12.17
C TYR A 128 0.47 -13.13 13.52
N GLU A 129 0.52 -14.38 13.99
CA GLU A 129 -0.02 -14.83 15.27
C GLU A 129 0.69 -14.13 16.43
N ASP A 130 2.01 -13.99 16.35
CA ASP A 130 2.80 -13.24 17.33
C ASP A 130 2.39 -11.77 17.40
N ALA A 131 2.19 -11.12 16.25
CA ALA A 131 1.79 -9.72 16.21
C ALA A 131 0.41 -9.50 16.87
N ILE A 132 -0.55 -10.40 16.62
CA ILE A 132 -1.85 -10.38 17.30
C ILE A 132 -1.68 -10.63 18.79
N ARG A 133 -0.91 -11.65 19.17
CA ARG A 133 -0.67 -11.98 20.58
C ARG A 133 -0.08 -10.81 21.33
N ILE A 134 0.91 -10.11 20.77
CA ILE A 134 1.49 -8.89 21.34
C ILE A 134 0.43 -7.81 21.49
N ARG A 135 -0.35 -7.53 20.44
CA ARG A 135 -1.41 -6.50 20.46
C ARG A 135 -2.42 -6.77 21.57
N GLU A 136 -2.97 -7.97 21.64
CA GLU A 136 -3.99 -8.31 22.64
C GLU A 136 -3.41 -8.37 24.05
N HIS A 137 -2.17 -8.85 24.21
CA HIS A 137 -1.45 -8.81 25.50
C HIS A 137 -1.28 -7.39 26.02
N ILE A 138 -0.85 -6.45 25.16
CA ILE A 138 -0.69 -5.04 25.54
C ILE A 138 -2.03 -4.43 25.99
N LYS A 139 -3.12 -4.65 25.24
CA LYS A 139 -4.45 -4.17 25.65
C LYS A 139 -4.86 -4.76 27.01
N ASN A 140 -4.62 -6.05 27.21
CA ASN A 140 -4.92 -6.71 28.46
C ASN A 140 -4.10 -6.14 29.63
N CYS A 141 -2.82 -5.81 29.42
CA CYS A 141 -2.01 -5.11 30.43
C CYS A 141 -2.63 -3.76 30.83
N PHE A 142 -3.12 -2.96 29.87
CA PHE A 142 -3.80 -1.70 30.16
C PHE A 142 -5.13 -1.89 30.89
N LEU A 143 -5.93 -2.89 30.48
CA LEU A 143 -7.19 -3.25 31.14
C LEU A 143 -6.96 -3.67 32.60
N LEU A 144 -5.97 -4.53 32.84
CA LEU A 144 -5.64 -4.96 34.20
C LEU A 144 -5.07 -3.80 35.03
N ALA A 145 -4.22 -2.96 34.44
CA ALA A 145 -3.62 -1.82 35.12
C ALA A 145 -4.64 -0.73 35.50
N SER A 146 -5.74 -0.58 34.77
CA SER A 146 -6.81 0.37 35.13
C SER A 146 -7.65 -0.09 36.31
N GLN A 147 -7.68 -1.41 36.56
CA GLN A 147 -8.40 -2.04 37.67
C GLN A 147 -7.52 -2.34 38.89
N GLU A 148 -6.19 -2.29 38.71
CA GLU A 148 -5.22 -2.64 39.75
C GLU A 148 -5.06 -1.52 40.80
N LYS A 149 -5.09 -1.92 42.07
CA LYS A 149 -4.95 -1.02 43.23
C LYS A 149 -3.52 -1.02 43.75
N ASP A 150 -2.78 -2.11 43.58
CA ASP A 150 -1.38 -2.20 43.97
C ASP A 150 -0.50 -1.41 42.99
N ILE A 151 0.13 -0.34 43.49
CA ILE A 151 0.96 0.58 42.71
C ILE A 151 2.13 -0.15 42.05
N ASN A 152 2.75 -1.13 42.71
CA ASN A 152 3.90 -1.85 42.17
C ASN A 152 3.47 -2.78 41.04
N LYS A 153 2.36 -3.49 41.21
CA LYS A 153 1.78 -4.33 40.14
C LYS A 153 1.33 -3.50 38.96
N LYS A 154 0.68 -2.36 39.20
CA LYS A 154 0.26 -1.42 38.16
C LYS A 154 1.47 -0.91 37.37
N LYS A 155 2.54 -0.50 38.06
CA LYS A 155 3.79 -0.04 37.42
C LYS A 155 4.42 -1.14 36.57
N ARG A 156 4.43 -2.39 37.06
CA ARG A 156 4.92 -3.54 36.30
C ARG A 156 4.09 -3.77 35.04
N LEU A 157 2.76 -3.83 35.16
CA LEU A 157 1.83 -4.01 34.02
C LEU A 157 2.00 -2.92 32.95
N LEU A 158 2.33 -1.69 33.35
CA LEU A 158 2.55 -0.54 32.46
C LEU A 158 4.02 -0.36 32.05
N THR A 159 4.89 -1.34 32.32
CA THR A 159 6.27 -1.36 31.84
C THR A 159 6.39 -2.35 30.68
N PHE A 160 6.80 -1.84 29.52
CA PHE A 160 6.98 -2.60 28.29
C PHE A 160 8.43 -2.52 27.84
N VAL A 161 9.06 -3.69 27.65
CA VAL A 161 10.45 -3.80 27.24
C VAL A 161 10.53 -4.45 25.86
N VAL A 162 11.30 -3.84 24.95
CA VAL A 162 11.71 -4.45 23.68
C VAL A 162 13.20 -4.80 23.78
N ALA A 163 13.51 -6.08 23.68
CA ALA A 163 14.87 -6.60 23.67
C ALA A 163 15.39 -6.70 22.23
N GLY A 164 16.51 -6.03 21.97
CA GLY A 164 17.09 -5.81 20.65
C GLY A 164 16.72 -4.43 20.10
N ALA A 165 17.72 -3.64 19.75
CA ALA A 165 17.64 -2.34 19.10
C ALA A 165 18.11 -2.37 17.63
N GLY A 166 17.96 -3.53 16.98
CA GLY A 166 18.02 -3.66 15.53
C GLY A 166 16.78 -3.08 14.83
N PHE A 167 16.59 -3.40 13.55
CA PHE A 167 15.48 -2.87 12.74
C PHE A 167 14.11 -3.15 13.38
N THR A 168 13.80 -4.43 13.60
CA THR A 168 12.51 -4.88 14.14
C THR A 168 12.19 -4.28 15.51
N GLY A 169 13.17 -4.24 16.41
CA GLY A 169 12.96 -3.73 17.77
C GLY A 169 12.69 -2.23 17.81
N VAL A 170 13.43 -1.45 17.01
CA VAL A 170 13.22 0.00 16.89
C VAL A 170 11.87 0.33 16.23
N GLU A 171 11.48 -0.43 15.20
CA GLU A 171 10.16 -0.29 14.57
C GLU A 171 9.04 -0.61 15.58
N MET A 172 9.15 -1.72 16.30
CA MET A 172 8.17 -2.15 17.30
C MET A 172 8.00 -1.15 18.45
N ILE A 173 9.11 -0.69 19.08
CA ILE A 173 9.01 0.27 20.18
C ILE A 173 8.47 1.63 19.69
N GLY A 174 8.78 2.00 18.44
CA GLY A 174 8.26 3.22 17.81
C GLY A 174 6.75 3.19 17.65
N GLU A 175 6.20 2.09 17.13
CA GLU A 175 4.76 1.88 17.01
C GLU A 175 4.07 1.84 18.39
N LEU A 176 4.64 1.11 19.35
CA LEU A 176 4.11 1.04 20.71
C LEU A 176 4.06 2.42 21.38
N ALA A 177 5.10 3.24 21.25
CA ALA A 177 5.16 4.55 21.87
C ALA A 177 4.11 5.53 21.33
N ILE A 178 3.65 5.34 20.10
CA ILE A 178 2.52 6.09 19.55
C ILE A 178 1.20 5.55 20.09
N TRP A 179 1.01 4.22 20.04
CA TRP A 179 -0.23 3.58 20.42
C TRP A 179 -0.58 3.77 21.90
N VAL A 180 0.42 3.73 22.80
CA VAL A 180 0.25 3.98 24.25
C VAL A 180 -0.50 5.27 24.53
N LYS A 181 -0.33 6.33 23.72
CA LYS A 181 -1.07 7.60 23.92
C LYS A 181 -2.58 7.42 23.78
N SER A 182 -3.02 6.56 22.88
CA SER A 182 -4.43 6.22 22.71
C SER A 182 -4.91 5.31 23.84
N LEU A 183 -4.12 4.30 24.21
CA LEU A 183 -4.45 3.38 25.31
C LEU A 183 -4.58 4.12 26.65
N CYS A 184 -3.66 5.03 26.97
CA CYS A 184 -3.76 5.89 28.16
C CYS A 184 -5.10 6.63 28.22
N LYS A 185 -5.59 7.14 27.08
CA LYS A 185 -6.89 7.82 27.03
C LYS A 185 -8.07 6.85 27.15
N GLU A 186 -7.97 5.68 26.53
CA GLU A 186 -9.02 4.66 26.51
C GLU A 186 -9.26 4.04 27.89
N TYR A 187 -8.18 3.81 28.65
CA TYR A 187 -8.22 3.15 29.96
C TYR A 187 -8.06 4.11 31.15
N ASP A 188 -8.10 5.43 30.91
CA ASP A 188 -7.93 6.47 31.93
C ASP A 188 -6.63 6.32 32.77
N ILE A 189 -5.52 6.11 32.08
CA ILE A 189 -4.18 5.94 32.66
C ILE A 189 -3.30 7.13 32.30
N ASP A 190 -2.68 7.72 33.31
CA ASP A 190 -1.72 8.81 33.12
C ASP A 190 -0.50 8.34 32.30
N ARG A 191 -0.11 9.08 31.26
CA ARG A 191 1.04 8.71 30.40
C ARG A 191 2.36 8.58 31.17
N LYS A 192 2.54 9.32 32.27
CA LYS A 192 3.75 9.26 33.12
C LYS A 192 3.92 7.90 33.82
N ASP A 193 2.84 7.14 34.00
CA ASP A 193 2.86 5.83 34.66
C ASP A 193 3.34 4.72 33.70
N VAL A 194 3.34 4.99 32.39
CA VAL A 194 3.78 4.04 31.37
C VAL A 194 5.27 4.18 31.10
N ARG A 195 6.02 3.09 31.30
CA ARG A 195 7.45 3.00 31.02
C ARG A 195 7.69 2.18 29.75
N LEU A 196 8.46 2.74 28.82
CA LEU A 196 8.85 2.10 27.58
C LEU A 196 10.36 1.99 27.53
N VAL A 197 10.89 0.79 27.40
CA VAL A 197 12.33 0.53 27.41
C VAL A 197 12.72 -0.27 26.16
N ILE A 198 13.80 0.13 25.51
CA ILE A 198 14.49 -0.70 24.51
C ILE A 198 15.89 -1.02 25.03
N VAL A 199 16.25 -2.30 25.00
CA VAL A 199 17.51 -2.82 25.58
C VAL A 199 18.33 -3.53 24.50
N ASP A 200 19.62 -3.18 24.37
CA ASP A 200 20.55 -3.86 23.47
C ASP A 200 21.97 -3.96 24.08
N MET A 201 22.69 -5.01 23.72
CA MET A 201 24.09 -5.20 24.09
C MET A 201 25.05 -4.32 23.28
N LEU A 202 24.63 -3.85 22.11
CA LEU A 202 25.43 -3.01 21.23
C LEU A 202 25.45 -1.55 21.70
N PRO A 203 26.49 -0.77 21.33
CA PRO A 203 26.64 0.61 21.78
C PRO A 203 25.68 1.60 21.12
N ARG A 204 24.94 1.18 20.08
CA ARG A 204 24.04 2.03 19.29
C ARG A 204 22.82 1.25 18.82
N ILE A 205 21.68 1.94 18.77
CA ILE A 205 20.52 1.44 18.03
C ILE A 205 20.83 1.41 16.54
N LEU A 206 20.16 0.55 15.78
CA LEU A 206 20.31 0.47 14.32
C LEU A 206 21.78 0.42 13.89
N ASN A 207 22.60 -0.37 14.59
CA ASN A 207 24.07 -0.35 14.43
C ASN A 207 24.55 -0.68 13.01
N ASN A 208 23.69 -1.28 12.18
CA ASN A 208 23.95 -1.57 10.77
C ASN A 208 23.79 -0.35 9.85
N LEU A 209 23.22 0.75 10.34
CA LEU A 209 23.12 2.02 9.64
C LEU A 209 24.31 2.92 9.99
N LYS A 210 24.54 3.92 9.14
CA LYS A 210 25.44 5.05 9.44
C LYS A 210 25.04 5.72 10.74
N GLU A 211 26.08 6.15 11.43
CA GLU A 211 26.01 6.80 12.74
C GLU A 211 25.01 7.96 12.80
N GLU A 212 25.00 8.81 11.77
CA GLU A 212 24.10 9.95 11.69
C GLU A 212 22.62 9.55 11.78
N ASN A 213 22.24 8.44 11.13
CA ASN A 213 20.87 7.95 11.12
C ASN A 213 20.50 7.30 12.45
N SER A 214 21.43 6.53 13.03
CA SER A 214 21.29 6.00 14.39
C SER A 214 21.05 7.13 15.40
N ILE A 215 21.89 8.18 15.39
CA ILE A 215 21.76 9.32 16.31
C ILE A 215 20.42 10.05 16.11
N LYS A 216 19.97 10.23 14.86
CA LYS A 216 18.67 10.85 14.56
C LYS A 216 17.53 10.03 15.15
N ALA A 217 17.53 8.71 14.95
CA ALA A 217 16.51 7.80 15.47
C ALA A 217 16.54 7.74 17.02
N HIS A 218 17.73 7.68 17.63
CA HIS A 218 17.90 7.67 19.08
C HIS A 218 17.29 8.92 19.71
N ARG A 219 17.66 10.09 19.17
CA ARG A 219 17.13 11.38 19.63
C ARG A 219 15.61 11.45 19.49
N TYR A 220 15.04 10.86 18.45
CA TYR A 220 13.59 10.82 18.26
C TYR A 220 12.91 9.93 19.30
N LEU A 221 13.41 8.71 19.52
CA LEU A 221 12.92 7.78 20.55
C LEU A 221 12.90 8.42 21.95
N GLU A 222 14.03 8.97 22.39
CA GLU A 222 14.12 9.57 23.73
C GLU A 222 13.34 10.87 23.85
N LYS A 223 13.59 11.85 22.96
CA LYS A 223 13.08 13.21 23.17
C LYS A 223 11.60 13.33 22.81
N LYS A 224 11.15 12.68 21.73
CA LYS A 224 9.77 12.80 21.22
C LYS A 224 8.87 11.67 21.70
N LEU A 225 9.37 10.44 21.75
CA LEU A 225 8.56 9.28 22.14
C LEU A 225 8.69 8.90 23.62
N LYS A 226 9.67 9.47 24.34
CA LYS A 226 9.91 9.21 25.77
C LYS A 226 10.17 7.73 26.05
N VAL A 227 10.96 7.12 25.17
CA VAL A 227 11.48 5.75 25.33
C VAL A 227 12.82 5.81 26.03
N GLU A 228 13.02 4.95 27.03
CA GLU A 228 14.29 4.71 27.69
C GLU A 228 15.15 3.78 26.83
N VAL A 229 16.35 4.22 26.47
CA VAL A 229 17.25 3.48 25.56
C VAL A 229 18.45 2.97 26.37
N MET A 230 18.46 1.66 26.65
CA MET A 230 19.52 0.99 27.41
C MET A 230 20.46 0.25 26.45
N LEU A 231 21.64 0.81 26.23
CA LEU A 231 22.67 0.27 25.34
C LEU A 231 23.82 -0.32 26.14
N ASN A 232 24.70 -1.08 25.49
CA ASN A 232 25.79 -1.81 26.16
C ASN A 232 25.28 -2.70 27.32
N THR A 233 24.04 -3.17 27.23
CA THR A 233 23.36 -3.89 28.30
C THR A 233 23.11 -5.32 27.85
N ARG A 234 23.86 -6.28 28.39
CA ARG A 234 23.72 -7.70 28.04
C ARG A 234 22.57 -8.33 28.82
N ILE A 235 21.61 -8.90 28.09
CA ILE A 235 20.51 -9.68 28.68
C ILE A 235 21.04 -11.05 29.13
N THR A 236 20.68 -11.46 30.35
CA THR A 236 21.13 -12.71 30.98
C THR A 236 20.00 -13.71 31.24
N GLY A 237 18.73 -13.27 31.17
CA GLY A 237 17.58 -14.12 31.40
C GLY A 237 16.25 -13.37 31.35
N ALA A 238 15.15 -14.11 31.44
CA ALA A 238 13.83 -13.56 31.74
C ALA A 238 13.05 -14.51 32.65
N ASN A 239 12.12 -13.94 33.42
CA ASN A 239 11.20 -14.66 34.29
C ASN A 239 9.80 -14.01 34.21
N GLU A 240 8.82 -14.55 34.94
CA GLU A 240 7.43 -14.04 34.93
C GLU A 240 7.28 -12.58 35.38
N LYS A 241 8.29 -12.03 36.09
CA LYS A 241 8.30 -10.65 36.56
C LYS A 241 8.91 -9.69 35.55
N GLY A 242 9.79 -10.15 34.66
CA GLY A 242 10.41 -9.33 33.62
C GLY A 242 11.75 -9.85 33.11
N LEU A 243 12.66 -8.91 32.82
CA LEU A 243 13.94 -9.16 32.13
C LEU A 243 15.13 -8.98 33.07
N THR A 244 16.06 -9.92 33.09
CA THR A 244 17.33 -9.80 33.84
C THR A 244 18.48 -9.50 32.89
N TYR A 245 19.38 -8.62 33.31
CA TYR A 245 20.53 -8.19 32.54
C TYR A 245 21.78 -8.05 33.43
N GLU A 246 22.93 -7.87 32.81
CA GLU A 246 24.18 -7.65 33.52
C GLU A 246 24.12 -6.34 34.31
N GLY A 247 23.99 -6.44 35.63
CA GLY A 247 23.88 -5.30 36.53
C GLY A 247 22.48 -5.00 37.08
N GLY A 248 21.45 -5.78 36.75
CA GLY A 248 20.13 -5.62 37.37
C GLY A 248 18.97 -6.38 36.72
N GLU A 249 17.75 -5.97 37.08
CA GLU A 249 16.50 -6.50 36.56
C GLU A 249 15.52 -5.39 36.21
N ILE A 250 14.66 -5.63 35.22
CA ILE A 250 13.56 -4.75 34.84
C ILE A 250 12.27 -5.53 35.04
N GLU A 251 11.49 -5.15 36.06
CA GLU A 251 10.14 -5.65 36.21
C GLU A 251 9.24 -5.08 35.11
N ALA A 252 8.63 -5.96 34.31
CA ALA A 252 7.83 -5.61 33.16
C ALA A 252 6.66 -6.59 32.99
N GLY A 253 5.49 -6.06 32.65
CA GLY A 253 4.33 -6.86 32.27
C GLY A 253 4.45 -7.41 30.86
N THR A 254 5.34 -6.83 30.04
CA THR A 254 5.57 -7.27 28.67
C THR A 254 7.05 -7.18 28.31
N VAL A 255 7.60 -8.27 27.79
CA VAL A 255 8.93 -8.31 27.18
C VAL A 255 8.78 -8.85 25.76
N ILE A 256 9.16 -8.04 24.77
CA ILE A 256 9.13 -8.41 23.35
C ILE A 256 10.56 -8.73 22.90
N TRP A 257 10.78 -9.92 22.35
CA TRP A 257 12.09 -10.36 21.87
C TRP A 257 12.26 -10.11 20.37
N SER A 258 13.29 -9.36 20.00
CA SER A 258 13.62 -8.99 18.61
C SER A 258 15.12 -8.99 18.30
N ALA A 259 15.95 -9.50 19.21
CA ALA A 259 17.41 -9.35 19.14
C ALA A 259 18.13 -10.35 18.23
N GLY A 260 17.43 -11.34 17.66
CA GLY A 260 18.08 -12.28 16.74
C GLY A 260 17.18 -13.35 16.15
N ILE A 261 17.65 -13.88 15.03
CA ILE A 261 17.02 -14.99 14.32
C ILE A 261 18.03 -16.08 13.97
N LYS A 262 17.51 -17.27 13.71
CA LYS A 262 18.21 -18.45 13.19
C LYS A 262 17.40 -19.05 12.05
N ALA A 263 17.96 -20.02 11.34
CA ALA A 263 17.21 -20.86 10.41
C ALA A 263 15.94 -21.43 11.06
N ALA A 264 14.90 -21.65 10.26
CA ALA A 264 13.60 -22.12 10.74
C ALA A 264 13.73 -23.38 11.62
N ASP A 265 12.96 -23.44 12.70
CA ASP A 265 12.97 -24.60 13.60
C ASP A 265 12.60 -25.90 12.87
N SER A 266 11.74 -25.83 11.84
CA SER A 266 11.38 -26.97 10.98
C SER A 266 12.55 -27.53 10.16
N ALA A 267 13.68 -26.81 10.10
CA ALA A 267 14.88 -27.27 9.45
C ALA A 267 15.87 -27.96 10.41
N ASP A 268 15.65 -27.92 11.73
CA ASP A 268 16.64 -28.42 12.71
C ASP A 268 16.94 -29.92 12.51
N GLU A 269 15.95 -30.71 12.05
CA GLU A 269 16.07 -32.16 11.78
C GLU A 269 16.66 -32.49 10.39
N LEU A 270 16.88 -31.51 9.52
CA LEU A 270 17.44 -31.76 8.19
C LEU A 270 18.93 -32.09 8.29
N GLU A 271 19.32 -33.26 7.78
CA GLU A 271 20.70 -33.75 7.65
C GLU A 271 21.49 -33.03 6.53
N LEU A 272 21.56 -31.70 6.62
CA LEU A 272 22.29 -30.84 5.68
C LEU A 272 23.37 -30.05 6.43
N GLU A 273 24.53 -29.85 5.81
CA GLU A 273 25.63 -29.08 6.41
C GLU A 273 25.20 -27.66 6.79
N ARG A 274 25.67 -27.15 7.95
CA ARG A 274 25.35 -25.82 8.47
C ARG A 274 26.55 -24.87 8.36
N VAL A 275 26.31 -23.61 8.04
CA VAL A 275 27.39 -22.60 7.90
C VAL A 275 27.87 -22.05 9.23
N ASN A 276 26.95 -21.82 10.17
CA ASN A 276 27.25 -21.06 11.38
C ASN A 276 26.32 -21.40 12.57
N ARG A 277 26.54 -20.71 13.69
CA ARG A 277 25.73 -20.81 14.92
C ARG A 277 24.26 -20.41 14.72
N SER A 278 23.93 -19.64 13.68
CA SER A 278 22.55 -19.32 13.29
C SER A 278 21.88 -20.47 12.52
N LYS A 279 22.54 -21.64 12.42
CA LYS A 279 22.04 -22.88 11.81
C LYS A 279 21.57 -22.76 10.36
N ARG A 280 22.05 -21.76 9.61
CA ARG A 280 21.74 -21.64 8.17
C ARG A 280 22.37 -22.77 7.39
N ILE A 281 21.67 -23.27 6.38
CA ILE A 281 22.09 -24.40 5.55
C ILE A 281 23.18 -23.94 4.59
N LYS A 282 24.29 -24.68 4.52
CA LYS A 282 25.38 -24.38 3.59
C LYS A 282 24.92 -24.61 2.16
N VAL A 283 25.21 -23.63 1.32
CA VAL A 283 24.92 -23.69 -0.11
C VAL A 283 26.12 -23.26 -0.92
N ASP A 284 26.21 -23.76 -2.14
CA ASP A 284 27.18 -23.30 -3.13
C ASP A 284 26.78 -21.92 -3.72
N GLU A 285 27.57 -21.43 -4.67
CA GLU A 285 27.33 -20.14 -5.31
C GLU A 285 26.09 -20.08 -6.22
N PHE A 286 25.44 -21.23 -6.43
CA PHE A 286 24.19 -21.38 -7.20
C PHE A 286 22.96 -21.58 -6.28
N CYS A 287 23.16 -21.49 -4.95
CA CYS A 287 22.17 -21.78 -3.90
C CYS A 287 21.80 -23.28 -3.76
N ARG A 288 22.61 -24.21 -4.27
CA ARG A 288 22.41 -25.66 -4.10
C ARG A 288 23.00 -26.15 -2.80
N THR A 289 22.37 -27.15 -2.20
CA THR A 289 22.90 -27.88 -1.05
C THR A 289 23.91 -28.95 -1.51
N GLN A 290 24.28 -29.88 -0.62
CA GLN A 290 25.07 -31.07 -1.00
C GLN A 290 24.37 -31.96 -2.06
N TYR A 291 23.04 -31.81 -2.20
CA TYR A 291 22.26 -32.44 -3.26
C TYR A 291 22.03 -31.47 -4.42
N GLU A 292 22.46 -31.84 -5.63
CA GLU A 292 22.45 -30.96 -6.81
C GLU A 292 21.04 -30.47 -7.22
N ASN A 293 20.01 -31.24 -6.88
CA ASN A 293 18.61 -30.92 -7.19
C ASN A 293 17.86 -30.26 -6.02
N VAL A 294 18.53 -29.95 -4.90
CA VAL A 294 17.94 -29.31 -3.73
C VAL A 294 18.59 -27.95 -3.51
N TYR A 295 17.76 -26.91 -3.57
CA TYR A 295 18.15 -25.51 -3.41
C TYR A 295 17.65 -24.98 -2.07
N CYS A 296 18.44 -24.13 -1.43
CA CYS A 296 18.05 -23.50 -0.17
C CYS A 296 18.23 -21.98 -0.27
N VAL A 297 17.16 -21.24 0.02
CA VAL A 297 17.06 -19.81 -0.30
C VAL A 297 16.58 -18.97 0.88
N GLY A 298 16.74 -17.65 0.77
CA GLY A 298 16.39 -16.68 1.80
C GLY A 298 17.12 -16.90 3.12
N ASP A 299 16.40 -16.74 4.22
CA ASP A 299 16.99 -16.81 5.55
C ASP A 299 17.46 -18.21 5.93
N LEU A 300 16.89 -19.24 5.29
CA LEU A 300 17.27 -20.63 5.52
C LEU A 300 18.64 -20.95 4.91
N GLY A 301 18.88 -20.48 3.68
CA GLY A 301 20.13 -20.72 2.95
C GLY A 301 21.24 -19.76 3.39
N GLY A 302 22.45 -20.28 3.60
CA GLY A 302 23.63 -19.54 4.04
C GLY A 302 24.52 -19.09 2.88
N LEU A 303 23.96 -18.53 1.81
CA LEU A 303 24.74 -18.01 0.68
C LEU A 303 25.71 -16.94 1.21
N SER A 304 27.00 -17.15 0.98
CA SER A 304 28.06 -16.31 1.51
C SER A 304 28.55 -15.32 0.46
N GLY A 305 28.86 -14.10 0.90
CA GLY A 305 29.51 -13.10 0.06
C GLY A 305 31.00 -13.39 -0.13
N GLU A 306 31.69 -12.49 -0.83
CA GLU A 306 33.15 -12.60 -1.06
C GLU A 306 33.97 -12.61 0.23
N ASN A 307 33.42 -12.07 1.32
CA ASN A 307 34.02 -12.07 2.65
C ASN A 307 33.84 -13.38 3.43
N GLY A 308 33.24 -14.41 2.83
CA GLY A 308 33.00 -15.71 3.46
C GLY A 308 31.90 -15.72 4.54
N MET A 309 31.20 -14.60 4.74
CA MET A 309 30.08 -14.50 5.68
C MET A 309 28.74 -14.61 4.94
N PRO A 310 27.74 -15.32 5.51
CA PRO A 310 26.40 -15.33 4.96
C PRO A 310 25.80 -13.92 4.85
N PHE A 311 25.09 -13.65 3.74
CA PHE A 311 24.37 -12.38 3.57
C PHE A 311 23.36 -12.15 4.69
N ALA A 312 23.13 -10.89 5.08
CA ALA A 312 22.15 -10.56 6.11
C ALA A 312 20.76 -11.09 5.75
N ALA A 313 20.02 -11.55 6.77
CA ALA A 313 18.64 -12.01 6.65
C ALA A 313 17.71 -10.81 6.38
N MET A 314 17.52 -10.50 5.10
CA MET A 314 16.67 -9.41 4.61
C MET A 314 15.82 -9.91 3.44
N VAL A 315 14.72 -9.21 3.19
CA VAL A 315 13.82 -9.49 2.06
C VAL A 315 14.57 -9.49 0.71
N GLU A 316 15.51 -8.56 0.50
CA GLU A 316 16.31 -8.53 -0.73
C GLU A 316 17.16 -9.80 -0.93
N ASN A 317 17.74 -10.35 0.15
CA ASN A 317 18.45 -11.62 0.11
C ASN A 317 17.49 -12.76 -0.25
N ALA A 318 16.30 -12.79 0.35
CA ALA A 318 15.26 -13.78 0.06
C ALA A 318 14.81 -13.77 -1.40
N ILE A 319 14.51 -12.58 -1.95
CA ILE A 319 14.07 -12.42 -3.33
C ILE A 319 15.20 -12.79 -4.30
N GLN A 320 16.41 -12.26 -4.11
CA GLN A 320 17.50 -12.46 -5.07
C GLN A 320 18.02 -13.90 -5.08
N THR A 321 18.10 -14.57 -3.93
CA THR A 321 18.49 -15.99 -3.87
C THR A 321 17.44 -16.91 -4.49
N ALA A 322 16.16 -16.66 -4.21
CA ALA A 322 15.05 -17.39 -4.83
C ALA A 322 14.99 -17.22 -6.34
N HIS A 323 15.17 -15.98 -6.82
CA HIS A 323 15.21 -15.66 -8.24
C HIS A 323 16.35 -16.42 -8.95
N GLY A 324 17.56 -16.37 -8.37
CA GLY A 324 18.73 -17.06 -8.90
C GLY A 324 18.57 -18.58 -8.92
N ALA A 325 18.08 -19.18 -7.82
CA ALA A 325 17.82 -20.62 -7.74
C ALA A 325 16.78 -21.06 -8.79
N ALA A 326 15.67 -20.32 -8.93
CA ALA A 326 14.65 -20.60 -9.93
C ALA A 326 15.16 -20.50 -11.37
N GLU A 327 16.00 -19.50 -11.69
CA GLU A 327 16.67 -19.44 -12.99
C GLU A 327 17.62 -20.61 -13.22
N ASN A 328 18.37 -21.02 -12.20
CA ASN A 328 19.33 -22.13 -12.30
C ASN A 328 18.64 -23.47 -12.51
N ILE A 329 17.49 -23.71 -11.88
CA ILE A 329 16.64 -24.89 -12.16
C ILE A 329 16.20 -24.88 -13.63
N LEU A 330 15.75 -23.73 -14.16
CA LEU A 330 15.37 -23.64 -15.57
C LEU A 330 16.57 -23.81 -16.52
N ASN A 331 17.76 -23.34 -16.15
CA ASN A 331 18.96 -23.55 -16.93
C ASN A 331 19.33 -25.03 -16.97
N ASP A 332 19.29 -25.71 -15.83
CA ASP A 332 19.57 -27.14 -15.71
C ASP A 332 18.60 -27.99 -16.54
N ILE A 333 17.28 -27.73 -16.43
CA ILE A 333 16.24 -28.39 -17.26
C ILE A 333 16.50 -28.21 -18.77
N ARG A 334 17.12 -27.09 -19.16
CA ARG A 334 17.43 -26.76 -20.56
C ARG A 334 18.84 -27.17 -20.98
N GLY A 335 19.63 -27.80 -20.11
CA GLY A 335 21.03 -28.16 -20.37
C GLY A 335 21.95 -26.94 -20.56
N LYS A 336 21.66 -25.82 -19.88
CA LYS A 336 22.46 -24.60 -19.90
C LYS A 336 23.31 -24.50 -18.64
N GLU A 337 24.42 -23.76 -18.76
CA GLU A 337 25.30 -23.47 -17.63
C GLU A 337 24.57 -22.70 -16.51
N GLN A 338 24.86 -23.06 -15.27
CA GLN A 338 24.32 -22.37 -14.10
C GLN A 338 24.98 -21.01 -13.92
N LYS A 339 24.24 -20.07 -13.33
CA LYS A 339 24.70 -18.71 -13.09
C LYS A 339 24.89 -18.46 -11.61
N LYS A 340 26.06 -17.93 -11.26
CA LYS A 340 26.38 -17.50 -9.91
C LYS A 340 25.33 -16.52 -9.38
N VAL A 341 24.81 -16.79 -8.20
CA VAL A 341 23.85 -15.93 -7.50
C VAL A 341 24.63 -14.89 -6.69
N THR A 342 24.30 -13.63 -6.88
CA THR A 342 24.89 -12.52 -6.11
C THR A 342 23.77 -11.70 -5.48
N VAL A 343 23.98 -11.27 -4.23
CA VAL A 343 23.02 -10.46 -3.49
C VAL A 343 23.55 -9.05 -3.38
N LYS A 344 22.74 -8.07 -3.79
CA LYS A 344 23.04 -6.64 -3.68
C LYS A 344 21.94 -5.96 -2.89
N PHE A 345 22.30 -5.31 -1.79
CA PHE A 345 21.37 -4.53 -0.98
C PHE A 345 21.25 -3.12 -1.57
N HIS A 346 20.04 -2.72 -1.98
CA HIS A 346 19.82 -1.41 -2.60
C HIS A 346 19.58 -0.31 -1.56
N GLY A 347 19.00 -0.67 -0.42
CA GLY A 347 18.81 0.24 0.69
C GLY A 347 17.97 -0.32 1.83
N THR A 348 17.98 0.40 2.95
CA THR A 348 17.20 0.04 4.13
C THR A 348 16.44 1.26 4.63
N MET A 349 15.17 1.06 4.97
CA MET A 349 14.30 2.05 5.57
C MET A 349 13.80 1.49 6.90
N VAL A 350 13.89 2.28 7.96
CA VAL A 350 13.44 1.88 9.30
C VAL A 350 12.49 2.94 9.80
N SER A 351 11.21 2.57 10.00
CA SER A 351 10.23 3.47 10.59
C SER A 351 10.38 3.52 12.12
N VAL A 352 10.03 4.66 12.71
CA VAL A 352 9.89 4.80 14.16
C VAL A 352 8.50 5.34 14.41
N GLY A 353 7.53 4.43 14.36
CA GLY A 353 6.12 4.75 14.27
C GLY A 353 5.73 5.45 12.96
N ASN A 354 4.72 6.31 13.03
CA ASN A 354 3.95 6.81 11.88
C ASN A 354 4.57 7.92 11.04
N TYR A 355 5.42 8.76 11.64
CA TYR A 355 5.81 10.05 11.06
C TYR A 355 7.33 10.29 11.12
N PHE A 356 8.09 9.22 11.37
CA PHE A 356 9.54 9.29 11.38
C PHE A 356 10.11 8.02 10.76
N CYS A 357 11.06 8.19 9.87
CA CYS A 357 11.78 7.12 9.21
C CYS A 357 13.21 7.59 8.97
N VAL A 358 14.16 6.69 9.15
CA VAL A 358 15.53 6.86 8.68
C VAL A 358 15.77 5.90 7.53
N SER A 359 16.59 6.30 6.57
CA SER A 359 16.90 5.43 5.44
C SER A 359 18.32 5.63 4.91
N GLU A 360 18.84 4.56 4.31
CA GLU A 360 20.09 4.54 3.58
C GLU A 360 19.87 3.86 2.25
N ILE A 361 19.99 4.62 1.17
CA ILE A 361 19.75 4.13 -0.19
C ILE A 361 21.00 4.41 -1.01
N MET A 362 21.58 3.36 -1.60
CA MET A 362 22.83 3.44 -2.37
C MET A 362 23.94 4.22 -1.64
N GLY A 363 24.06 4.02 -0.33
CA GLY A 363 25.07 4.69 0.51
C GLY A 363 24.79 6.17 0.82
N LYS A 364 23.60 6.71 0.53
CA LYS A 364 23.20 8.07 0.91
C LYS A 364 22.03 8.05 1.90
N SER A 365 22.11 8.94 2.90
CA SER A 365 21.02 9.15 3.85
C SER A 365 20.01 10.14 3.29
N LEU A 366 18.73 9.82 3.36
CA LEU A 366 17.67 10.70 2.88
C LEU A 366 17.07 11.55 4.01
N PRO A 367 16.45 12.69 3.68
CA PRO A 367 15.59 13.40 4.63
C PRO A 367 14.43 12.52 5.11
N VAL A 368 13.92 12.79 6.33
CA VAL A 368 12.87 11.99 6.99
C VAL A 368 11.62 11.85 6.12
N TRP A 369 11.09 12.94 5.56
CA TRP A 369 9.88 12.91 4.74
C TRP A 369 10.04 12.04 3.50
N LEU A 370 11.22 12.08 2.87
CA LEU A 370 11.53 11.27 1.70
C LEU A 370 11.77 9.81 2.08
N SER A 371 12.35 9.55 3.25
CA SER A 371 12.54 8.19 3.80
C SER A 371 11.20 7.47 4.00
N ILE A 372 10.18 8.19 4.48
CA ILE A 372 8.81 7.69 4.62
C ILE A 372 8.24 7.30 3.25
N ILE A 373 8.34 8.20 2.26
CA ILE A 373 7.87 7.93 0.89
C ILE A 373 8.59 6.72 0.30
N MET A 374 9.91 6.61 0.49
CA MET A 374 10.68 5.48 -0.02
C MET A 374 10.27 4.15 0.61
N LYS A 375 9.93 4.11 1.92
CA LYS A 375 9.39 2.91 2.57
C LYS A 375 8.08 2.48 1.89
N PHE A 376 7.16 3.42 1.65
CA PHE A 376 5.92 3.15 0.90
C PHE A 376 6.20 2.62 -0.51
N LEU A 377 7.11 3.26 -1.25
CA LEU A 377 7.42 2.88 -2.63
C LEU A 377 8.04 1.48 -2.73
N VAL A 378 8.89 1.07 -1.79
CA VAL A 378 9.48 -0.28 -1.79
C VAL A 378 8.43 -1.34 -1.49
N ASN A 379 7.51 -1.08 -0.55
CA ASN A 379 6.38 -1.98 -0.30
C ASN A 379 5.45 -2.07 -1.51
N ILE A 380 5.14 -0.93 -2.15
CA ILE A 380 4.38 -0.86 -3.40
C ILE A 380 5.05 -1.65 -4.51
N HIS A 381 6.38 -1.53 -4.65
CA HIS A 381 7.15 -2.26 -5.66
C HIS A 381 7.04 -3.78 -5.45
N TYR A 382 7.24 -4.25 -4.21
CA TYR A 382 7.08 -5.67 -3.89
C TYR A 382 5.65 -6.17 -4.17
N LEU A 383 4.63 -5.43 -3.74
CA LEU A 383 3.23 -5.79 -3.94
C LEU A 383 2.82 -5.78 -5.42
N TRP A 384 3.36 -4.85 -6.20
CA TRP A 384 3.19 -4.81 -7.66
C TRP A 384 3.69 -6.10 -8.30
N GLU A 385 4.83 -6.63 -7.83
CA GLU A 385 5.41 -7.85 -8.36
C GLU A 385 4.58 -9.11 -8.08
N ILE A 386 4.04 -9.24 -6.86
CA ILE A 386 3.31 -10.45 -6.44
C ILE A 386 1.81 -10.42 -6.80
N THR A 387 1.18 -9.25 -6.71
CA THR A 387 -0.29 -9.10 -6.81
C THR A 387 -0.73 -8.02 -7.78
N GLY A 388 0.20 -7.29 -8.39
CA GLY A 388 -0.10 -6.18 -9.30
C GLY A 388 -0.83 -5.03 -8.60
N PHE A 389 -1.69 -4.34 -9.36
CA PHE A 389 -2.42 -3.18 -8.87
C PHE A 389 -3.31 -3.48 -7.65
N ARG A 390 -3.84 -4.71 -7.54
CA ARG A 390 -4.68 -5.13 -6.42
C ARG A 390 -3.95 -5.10 -5.07
N GLY A 391 -2.69 -5.51 -5.02
CA GLY A 391 -1.91 -5.45 -3.79
C GLY A 391 -1.67 -4.02 -3.34
N ILE A 392 -1.35 -3.15 -4.30
CA ILE A 392 -1.07 -1.74 -4.03
C ILE A 392 -2.32 -1.02 -3.55
N SER A 393 -3.45 -1.23 -4.21
CA SER A 393 -4.69 -0.59 -3.78
C SER A 393 -5.10 -1.05 -2.38
N ARG A 394 -4.93 -2.33 -2.05
CA ARG A 394 -5.17 -2.87 -0.71
C ARG A 394 -4.20 -2.32 0.33
N TYR A 395 -2.91 -2.28 0.02
CA TYR A 395 -1.89 -1.73 0.91
C TYR A 395 -2.14 -0.25 1.18
N LEU A 396 -2.31 0.57 0.13
CA LEU A 396 -2.65 1.99 0.28
C LEU A 396 -3.97 2.19 1.03
N TYR A 397 -4.95 1.30 0.85
CA TYR A 397 -6.19 1.35 1.62
C TYR A 397 -5.93 1.19 3.12
N HIS A 398 -5.18 0.17 3.53
CA HIS A 398 -4.90 -0.05 4.94
C HIS A 398 -3.97 1.03 5.52
N GLU A 399 -2.94 1.42 4.78
CA GLU A 399 -1.92 2.36 5.21
C GLU A 399 -2.32 3.83 5.12
N VAL A 400 -3.22 4.22 4.23
CA VAL A 400 -3.60 5.63 4.08
C VAL A 400 -5.00 5.89 4.65
N LEU A 401 -5.93 4.95 4.48
CA LEU A 401 -7.33 5.16 4.82
C LEU A 401 -7.71 4.47 6.14
N GLU A 402 -7.28 3.23 6.40
CA GLU A 402 -7.74 2.43 7.54
C GLU A 402 -6.85 2.49 8.80
N ARG A 403 -5.85 3.36 8.83
CA ARG A 403 -5.01 3.51 10.04
C ARG A 403 -5.85 3.75 11.30
N ARG A 404 -5.60 2.92 12.31
CA ARG A 404 -6.29 2.92 13.62
C ARG A 404 -5.63 3.86 14.63
N GLN A 405 -4.32 4.05 14.52
CA GLN A 405 -3.59 5.00 15.37
C GLN A 405 -3.98 6.46 15.10
N ARG A 406 -3.58 7.35 16.03
CA ARG A 406 -3.94 8.77 15.98
C ARG A 406 -3.41 9.44 14.69
N LYS A 407 -4.36 9.85 13.85
CA LYS A 407 -4.16 10.64 12.63
C LYS A 407 -4.00 12.14 12.91
N ILE A 408 -3.22 12.83 12.09
CA ILE A 408 -3.15 14.31 12.08
C ILE A 408 -4.48 14.92 11.58
N PHE A 409 -4.69 16.22 11.79
CA PHE A 409 -5.96 16.90 11.47
C PHE A 409 -6.41 16.66 10.02
N VAL A 410 -5.53 16.91 9.04
CA VAL A 410 -5.83 16.70 7.61
C VAL A 410 -6.14 15.23 7.32
N GLU A 411 -5.37 14.33 7.90
CA GLU A 411 -5.50 12.88 7.70
C GLU A 411 -6.81 12.31 8.28
N LYS A 412 -7.43 12.96 9.27
CA LYS A 412 -8.76 12.55 9.74
C LYS A 412 -9.85 12.82 8.70
N HIS A 413 -9.75 13.93 7.98
CA HIS A 413 -10.81 14.36 7.06
C HIS A 413 -10.79 13.54 5.77
N TRP A 414 -9.63 13.36 5.13
CA TRP A 414 -9.56 12.61 3.87
C TRP A 414 -9.78 11.08 4.02
N SER A 415 -9.66 10.53 5.24
CA SER A 415 -9.80 9.09 5.51
C SER A 415 -11.19 8.72 6.03
N THR A 416 -12.08 9.70 6.16
CA THR A 416 -13.46 9.49 6.60
C THR A 416 -14.21 8.72 5.52
N ARG A 417 -14.88 7.62 5.91
CA ARG A 417 -15.71 6.83 5.00
C ARG A 417 -17.07 7.49 4.85
N MET A 418 -17.42 7.83 3.61
CA MET A 418 -18.78 8.23 3.24
C MET A 418 -19.47 7.06 2.54
N GLN A 419 -20.75 6.82 2.85
CA GLN A 419 -21.50 5.79 2.16
C GLN A 419 -21.72 6.21 0.70
N ALA A 420 -21.30 5.37 -0.24
CA ALA A 420 -21.27 5.72 -1.66
C ALA A 420 -22.63 6.07 -2.27
N TRP A 421 -23.73 5.57 -1.69
CA TRP A 421 -25.08 5.84 -2.20
C TRP A 421 -25.52 7.30 -1.99
N TRP A 422 -24.99 8.00 -0.99
CA TRP A 422 -25.23 9.44 -0.82
C TRP A 422 -24.68 10.26 -1.99
N LEU A 423 -23.63 9.76 -2.64
CA LEU A 423 -23.04 10.39 -3.81
C LEU A 423 -23.81 10.11 -5.10
N THR A 424 -24.74 9.14 -5.12
CA THR A 424 -25.45 8.76 -6.34
C THR A 424 -26.30 9.92 -6.87
N LEU A 425 -27.02 10.64 -6.00
CA LEU A 425 -27.81 11.81 -6.41
C LEU A 425 -26.93 12.90 -7.02
N LEU A 426 -25.80 13.17 -6.36
CA LEU A 426 -24.82 14.15 -6.82
C LEU A 426 -24.19 13.76 -8.16
N ARG A 427 -23.92 12.46 -8.35
CA ARG A 427 -23.40 11.88 -9.59
C ARG A 427 -24.40 12.00 -10.74
N VAL A 428 -25.66 11.65 -10.50
CA VAL A 428 -26.73 11.73 -11.50
C VAL A 428 -27.00 13.19 -11.88
N PHE A 429 -27.03 14.09 -10.90
CA PHE A 429 -27.16 15.53 -11.15
C PHE A 429 -26.01 16.05 -12.01
N LEU A 430 -24.75 15.82 -11.59
CA LEU A 430 -23.57 16.27 -12.31
C LEU A 430 -23.53 15.71 -13.74
N GLY A 431 -23.86 14.43 -13.91
CA GLY A 431 -23.95 13.80 -15.23
C GLY A 431 -25.06 14.39 -16.09
N GLY A 432 -26.23 14.65 -15.51
CA GLY A 432 -27.35 15.31 -16.19
C GLY A 432 -26.98 16.72 -16.67
N MET A 433 -26.31 17.51 -15.83
CA MET A 433 -25.88 18.86 -16.20
C MET A 433 -24.86 18.87 -17.35
N TRP A 434 -23.86 17.98 -17.30
CA TRP A 434 -22.88 17.87 -18.39
C TRP A 434 -23.51 17.40 -19.70
N LEU A 435 -24.41 16.42 -19.62
CA LEU A 435 -25.13 15.93 -20.80
C LEU A 435 -26.01 17.03 -21.40
N TYR A 436 -26.71 17.79 -20.54
CA TYR A 436 -27.54 18.92 -20.95
C TYR A 436 -26.72 19.99 -21.68
N GLU A 437 -25.61 20.47 -21.10
CA GLU A 437 -24.73 21.45 -21.75
C GLU A 437 -24.20 20.96 -23.09
N GLY A 438 -23.75 19.71 -23.15
CA GLY A 438 -23.30 19.10 -24.38
C GLY A 438 -24.38 19.14 -25.46
N ILE A 439 -25.60 18.69 -25.14
CA ILE A 439 -26.75 18.70 -26.07
C ILE A 439 -27.08 20.12 -26.52
N VAL A 440 -27.14 21.09 -25.60
CA VAL A 440 -27.43 22.49 -25.93
C VAL A 440 -26.40 23.02 -26.92
N LYS A 441 -25.10 22.79 -26.71
CA LYS A 441 -24.05 23.22 -27.65
C LYS A 441 -24.16 22.55 -29.01
N VAL A 442 -24.57 21.28 -29.07
CA VAL A 442 -24.89 20.62 -30.35
C VAL A 442 -26.03 21.34 -31.04
N THR A 443 -27.13 21.66 -30.34
CA THR A 443 -28.28 22.37 -30.92
C THR A 443 -27.96 23.80 -31.33
N GLU A 444 -27.06 24.48 -30.60
CA GLU A 444 -26.55 25.80 -30.94
C GLU A 444 -25.57 25.75 -32.14
N GLY A 445 -25.24 24.59 -32.70
CA GLY A 445 -24.39 24.49 -33.89
C GLY A 445 -22.89 24.61 -33.61
N TRP A 446 -22.41 24.19 -32.43
CA TRP A 446 -20.99 24.20 -32.07
C TRP A 446 -20.14 23.22 -32.90
N PHE A 447 -20.73 22.33 -33.70
CA PHE A 447 -19.96 21.52 -34.68
C PHE A 447 -19.73 22.24 -36.00
N THR A 448 -20.49 23.30 -36.28
CA THR A 448 -20.56 23.92 -37.60
C THR A 448 -20.01 25.34 -37.66
N SER A 449 -19.99 26.07 -36.54
CA SER A 449 -19.47 27.44 -36.50
C SER A 449 -18.56 27.69 -35.29
N PRO A 450 -17.48 28.50 -35.44
CA PRO A 450 -16.58 28.85 -34.36
C PRO A 450 -17.27 29.81 -33.39
N LYS A 451 -17.44 29.37 -32.15
CA LYS A 451 -18.11 30.08 -31.05
C LYS A 451 -17.26 30.18 -29.78
N LEU A 452 -16.16 29.44 -29.71
CA LEU A 452 -15.30 29.33 -28.54
C LEU A 452 -14.68 30.67 -28.13
N ALA A 453 -14.23 31.49 -29.09
CA ALA A 453 -13.64 32.79 -28.80
C ALA A 453 -14.64 33.77 -28.17
N SER A 454 -15.89 33.83 -28.68
CA SER A 454 -16.93 34.68 -28.09
C SER A 454 -17.40 34.15 -26.74
N PHE A 455 -17.52 32.82 -26.61
CA PHE A 455 -17.89 32.16 -25.35
C PHE A 455 -16.90 32.45 -24.22
N LEU A 456 -15.60 32.47 -24.51
CA LEU A 456 -14.55 32.79 -23.54
C LEU A 456 -14.41 34.30 -23.27
N GLY A 457 -15.20 35.16 -23.93
CA GLY A 457 -15.08 36.61 -23.83
C GLY A 457 -13.78 37.16 -24.44
N MET A 458 -13.20 36.43 -25.41
CA MET A 458 -11.92 36.75 -26.04
C MET A 458 -12.06 37.16 -27.52
N ALA A 459 -13.29 37.42 -27.98
CA ALA A 459 -13.51 37.94 -29.33
C ALA A 459 -12.92 39.35 -29.45
N SER A 460 -12.09 39.56 -30.48
CA SER A 460 -11.62 40.89 -30.86
C SER A 460 -12.80 41.77 -31.29
N ASP A 461 -12.87 42.99 -30.76
CA ASP A 461 -13.80 44.03 -31.18
C ASP A 461 -13.80 44.20 -32.71
N ALA A 462 -14.76 43.58 -33.38
CA ALA A 462 -15.05 43.80 -34.79
C ALA A 462 -16.52 43.47 -35.09
N THR A 463 -17.44 44.12 -34.38
CA THR A 463 -18.73 44.64 -34.90
C THR A 463 -19.54 45.26 -33.76
N SER A 464 -19.23 46.52 -33.45
CA SER A 464 -20.20 47.42 -32.86
C SER A 464 -21.17 47.91 -33.96
N ALA A 465 -22.45 47.99 -33.60
CA ALA A 465 -23.58 48.59 -34.33
C ALA A 465 -24.39 47.69 -35.28
N ALA A 466 -25.49 47.13 -34.77
CA ALA A 466 -26.83 47.32 -35.35
C ALA A 466 -27.92 46.97 -34.32
N THR A 467 -28.67 48.00 -33.91
CA THR A 467 -29.86 47.98 -33.06
C THR A 467 -31.04 47.28 -33.75
N GLY A 468 -31.88 46.53 -33.03
CA GLY A 468 -33.19 46.15 -33.56
C GLY A 468 -34.04 45.15 -32.77
N SER A 469 -34.92 45.69 -31.91
CA SER A 469 -36.23 45.15 -31.49
C SER A 469 -36.33 44.14 -30.34
N ALA A 470 -36.60 44.73 -29.17
CA ALA A 470 -37.63 44.37 -28.18
C ALA A 470 -38.35 43.01 -28.29
N THR A 471 -38.30 42.22 -27.22
CA THR A 471 -39.53 41.83 -26.49
C THR A 471 -39.20 41.69 -25.01
N TYR A 472 -39.50 42.73 -24.25
CA TYR A 472 -39.69 42.64 -22.81
C TYR A 472 -41.03 41.93 -22.56
N ILE A 473 -41.04 40.80 -21.87
CA ILE A 473 -42.23 40.36 -21.12
C ILE A 473 -41.89 40.44 -19.63
N THR A 474 -42.74 41.19 -18.97
CA THR A 474 -42.76 41.63 -17.58
C THR A 474 -42.77 40.49 -16.55
N ARG A 475 -42.02 40.67 -15.47
CA ARG A 475 -42.23 39.99 -14.18
C ARG A 475 -43.65 40.23 -13.66
N ILE A 476 -44.35 39.18 -13.23
CA ILE A 476 -45.36 39.24 -12.17
C ILE A 476 -45.25 37.97 -11.30
N ASP A 477 -45.10 38.23 -10.00
CA ASP A 477 -45.48 37.49 -8.79
C ASP A 477 -44.70 36.26 -8.24
N GLU A 478 -44.03 36.57 -7.12
CA GLU A 478 -44.22 36.03 -5.77
C GLU A 478 -43.92 34.55 -5.44
N ILE A 479 -42.99 34.41 -4.48
CA ILE A 479 -43.15 33.60 -3.25
C ILE A 479 -43.82 32.23 -3.46
N VAL A 480 -43.09 31.27 -4.04
CA VAL A 480 -43.06 29.82 -3.72
C VAL A 480 -42.15 29.17 -4.78
N ASN A 481 -40.83 29.07 -4.56
CA ASN A 481 -39.97 28.31 -5.49
C ASN A 481 -38.81 27.56 -4.80
N ILE A 482 -38.98 27.17 -3.54
CA ILE A 482 -38.09 26.15 -2.92
C ILE A 482 -38.58 24.72 -3.25
N LYS A 483 -39.76 24.56 -3.88
CA LYS A 483 -40.33 23.26 -4.26
C LYS A 483 -40.20 22.89 -5.76
N THR A 484 -39.53 23.70 -6.58
CA THR A 484 -39.56 23.59 -8.06
C THR A 484 -38.19 23.45 -8.71
N GLY A 485 -37.09 23.46 -7.96
CA GLY A 485 -35.74 23.24 -8.53
C GLY A 485 -35.57 21.84 -9.16
N ILE A 486 -36.23 20.82 -8.61
CA ILE A 486 -36.19 19.44 -9.14
C ILE A 486 -37.14 19.28 -10.33
N ILE A 487 -38.25 20.03 -10.37
CA ILE A 487 -39.28 19.92 -11.42
C ILE A 487 -38.86 20.70 -12.67
N ASN A 488 -38.22 21.85 -12.54
CA ASN A 488 -37.71 22.62 -13.70
C ASN A 488 -36.53 21.94 -14.41
N PHE A 489 -35.73 21.14 -13.69
CA PHE A 489 -34.72 20.27 -14.29
C PHE A 489 -35.34 19.18 -15.20
N LEU A 490 -36.52 18.65 -14.84
CA LEU A 490 -37.28 17.69 -15.65
C LEU A 490 -38.02 18.34 -16.82
N LEU A 491 -38.28 19.65 -16.78
CA LEU A 491 -39.10 20.38 -17.75
C LEU A 491 -38.32 21.32 -18.69
N GLY A 492 -36.98 21.39 -18.57
CA GLY A 492 -36.11 22.09 -19.53
C GLY A 492 -36.20 23.62 -19.48
N THR A 493 -36.73 24.20 -18.40
CA THR A 493 -36.83 25.66 -18.23
C THR A 493 -35.73 26.17 -17.30
N GLU A 494 -34.60 26.50 -17.94
CA GLU A 494 -33.38 27.15 -17.44
C GLU A 494 -32.58 26.50 -16.29
N SER A 495 -31.41 25.95 -16.68
CA SER A 495 -30.19 25.97 -15.85
C SER A 495 -28.96 25.76 -16.76
N ARG A 496 -28.37 26.83 -17.29
CA ARG A 496 -27.05 26.75 -17.95
C ARG A 496 -25.96 26.61 -16.88
N LEU A 497 -24.95 25.78 -17.12
CA LEU A 497 -23.75 25.67 -16.27
C LEU A 497 -22.87 26.92 -16.35
N VAL A 498 -22.87 27.56 -17.51
CA VAL A 498 -22.00 28.68 -17.87
C VAL A 498 -22.80 29.62 -18.78
N GLU A 499 -23.13 30.81 -18.28
CA GLU A 499 -23.62 31.88 -19.14
C GLU A 499 -22.43 32.48 -19.89
N GLY A 500 -22.46 32.43 -21.23
CA GLY A 500 -21.54 33.22 -22.06
C GLY A 500 -21.70 34.70 -21.73
N ALA A 501 -20.62 35.47 -21.84
CA ALA A 501 -20.48 36.83 -21.31
C ALA A 501 -21.67 37.78 -21.61
N VAL A 502 -22.70 37.73 -20.79
CA VAL A 502 -23.61 38.83 -20.52
C VAL A 502 -23.07 39.44 -19.24
N ILE A 503 -22.59 40.67 -19.33
CA ILE A 503 -22.10 41.47 -18.22
C ILE A 503 -23.30 41.73 -17.28
N SER A 504 -23.61 40.77 -16.42
CA SER A 504 -24.52 40.96 -15.29
C SER A 504 -23.65 41.05 -14.03
N SER A 505 -23.94 42.04 -13.21
CA SER A 505 -23.16 42.54 -12.08
C SER A 505 -23.07 41.58 -10.87
N GLN A 506 -23.10 40.26 -11.10
CA GLN A 506 -23.05 39.21 -10.08
C GLN A 506 -21.94 38.16 -10.27
N GLN A 507 -20.81 38.53 -10.90
CA GLN A 507 -19.63 37.67 -10.92
C GLN A 507 -18.65 38.03 -9.78
N PHE A 508 -18.23 37.03 -9.00
CA PHE A 508 -17.02 37.14 -8.20
C PHE A 508 -15.83 37.31 -9.15
N ALA A 509 -14.85 38.15 -8.76
CA ALA A 509 -13.68 38.46 -9.59
C ALA A 509 -13.03 37.21 -10.19
N LYS A 510 -12.58 37.31 -11.45
CA LYS A 510 -11.87 36.24 -12.18
C LYS A 510 -10.74 35.69 -11.32
N VAL A 511 -10.75 34.38 -11.07
CA VAL A 511 -9.67 33.71 -10.32
C VAL A 511 -8.54 33.40 -11.31
N ASP A 512 -7.52 34.23 -11.33
CA ASP A 512 -6.29 34.01 -12.11
C ASP A 512 -5.41 32.93 -11.44
N LEU A 513 -5.76 31.64 -11.61
CA LEU A 513 -4.85 30.54 -11.27
C LEU A 513 -3.64 30.53 -12.22
N PHE A 514 -2.44 30.28 -11.69
CA PHE A 514 -1.17 30.20 -12.44
C PHE A 514 -0.69 31.53 -13.08
N ARG A 515 -0.90 32.65 -12.37
CA ARG A 515 -0.30 33.93 -12.71
C ARG A 515 1.10 34.07 -12.08
N PHE A 516 2.10 34.33 -12.91
CA PHE A 516 3.49 34.57 -12.52
C PHE A 516 3.85 36.01 -12.94
N GLY A 517 3.54 36.98 -12.07
CA GLY A 517 3.68 38.40 -12.39
C GLY A 517 2.67 38.85 -13.45
N ASP A 518 3.15 39.35 -14.59
CA ASP A 518 2.31 39.75 -15.73
C ASP A 518 1.94 38.59 -16.66
N PHE A 519 2.55 37.42 -16.47
CA PHE A 519 2.27 36.23 -17.27
C PHE A 519 1.12 35.41 -16.67
N SER A 520 0.06 35.21 -17.43
CA SER A 520 -1.01 34.23 -17.13
C SER A 520 -0.87 33.04 -18.05
N LEU A 521 -0.49 31.87 -17.50
CA LEU A 521 -0.32 30.64 -18.27
C LEU A 521 -1.59 30.24 -19.02
N MET A 522 -2.75 30.43 -18.37
CA MET A 522 -4.05 30.08 -18.95
C MET A 522 -4.40 30.99 -20.13
N ASN A 523 -4.27 32.32 -19.98
CA ASN A 523 -4.55 33.25 -21.07
C ASN A 523 -3.57 33.05 -22.23
N TRP A 524 -2.28 32.80 -21.94
CA TRP A 524 -1.29 32.46 -22.96
C TRP A 524 -1.66 31.19 -23.71
N PHE A 525 -2.04 30.12 -23.01
CA PHE A 525 -2.45 28.86 -23.63
C PHE A 525 -3.71 29.03 -24.49
N LEU A 526 -4.71 29.77 -24.00
CA LEU A 526 -5.94 30.03 -24.74
C LEU A 526 -5.67 30.83 -26.02
N GLN A 527 -4.85 31.87 -25.97
CA GLN A 527 -4.55 32.71 -27.15
C GLN A 527 -3.60 32.03 -28.14
N ASN A 528 -2.55 31.37 -27.66
CA ASN A 528 -1.46 30.87 -28.51
C ASN A 528 -1.62 29.40 -28.91
N VAL A 529 -2.46 28.64 -28.20
CA VAL A 529 -2.69 27.21 -28.50
C VAL A 529 -4.14 26.96 -28.91
N VAL A 530 -5.11 27.35 -28.09
CA VAL A 530 -6.53 27.01 -28.33
C VAL A 530 -7.15 27.86 -29.44
N LEU A 531 -6.88 29.17 -29.45
CA LEU A 531 -7.37 30.14 -30.42
C LEU A 531 -6.30 30.53 -31.46
N ALA A 532 -5.28 29.69 -31.64
CA ALA A 532 -4.15 29.98 -32.53
C ALA A 532 -4.57 30.19 -34.00
N ASN A 533 -5.57 29.43 -34.44
CA ASN A 533 -6.27 29.62 -35.72
C ASN A 533 -7.68 29.01 -35.64
N ASP A 534 -8.55 29.34 -36.60
CA ASP A 534 -9.95 28.90 -36.62
C ASP A 534 -10.10 27.36 -36.65
N GLY A 535 -9.18 26.65 -37.30
CA GLY A 535 -9.19 25.19 -37.35
C GLY A 535 -8.89 24.53 -35.99
N VAL A 536 -7.95 25.10 -35.23
CA VAL A 536 -7.58 24.64 -33.89
C VAL A 536 -8.66 25.04 -32.88
N ALA A 537 -9.23 26.24 -33.00
CA ALA A 537 -10.37 26.67 -32.20
C ALA A 537 -11.59 25.75 -32.40
N MET A 538 -11.89 25.40 -33.64
CA MET A 538 -12.92 24.41 -33.98
C MET A 538 -12.59 23.04 -33.38
N PHE A 539 -11.35 22.55 -33.50
CA PHE A 539 -10.94 21.28 -32.90
C PHE A 539 -11.18 21.23 -31.38
N PHE A 540 -10.71 22.24 -30.63
CA PHE A 540 -10.90 22.30 -29.19
C PHE A 540 -12.37 22.47 -28.79
N GLN A 541 -13.14 23.25 -29.55
CA GLN A 541 -14.57 23.42 -29.33
C GLN A 541 -15.33 22.10 -29.45
N VAL A 542 -15.10 21.38 -30.55
CA VAL A 542 -15.67 20.06 -30.81
C VAL A 542 -15.27 19.07 -29.71
N LEU A 543 -14.00 19.09 -29.30
CA LEU A 543 -13.49 18.24 -28.24
C LEU A 543 -14.17 18.50 -26.89
N VAL A 544 -14.40 19.77 -26.53
CA VAL A 544 -15.12 20.14 -25.31
C VAL A 544 -16.55 19.59 -25.33
N VAL A 545 -17.30 19.81 -26.42
CA VAL A 545 -18.69 19.30 -26.54
C VAL A 545 -18.74 17.78 -26.43
N ILE A 546 -17.79 17.07 -27.07
CA ILE A 546 -17.67 15.61 -26.94
C ILE A 546 -17.39 15.21 -25.50
N PHE A 547 -16.47 15.88 -24.80
CA PHE A 547 -16.18 15.58 -23.40
C PHE A 547 -17.36 15.85 -22.49
N GLU A 548 -18.14 16.91 -22.70
CA GLU A 548 -19.34 17.21 -21.91
C GLU A 548 -20.39 16.09 -22.05
N ILE A 549 -20.65 15.63 -23.28
CA ILE A 549 -21.56 14.51 -23.53
C ILE A 549 -21.03 13.22 -22.90
N LEU A 550 -19.75 12.89 -23.13
CA LEU A 550 -19.13 11.65 -22.62
C LEU A 550 -19.11 11.62 -21.10
N VAL A 551 -18.68 12.71 -20.45
CA VAL A 551 -18.68 12.85 -18.99
C VAL A 551 -20.10 12.74 -18.45
N GLY A 552 -21.07 13.37 -19.12
CA GLY A 552 -22.48 13.28 -18.77
C GLY A 552 -22.98 11.82 -18.74
N LEU A 553 -22.71 11.07 -19.82
CA LEU A 553 -23.07 9.66 -19.93
C LEU A 553 -22.33 8.77 -18.92
N MET A 554 -21.02 8.98 -18.73
CA MET A 554 -20.20 8.26 -17.76
C MET A 554 -20.76 8.41 -16.33
N LEU A 555 -21.09 9.63 -15.93
CA LEU A 555 -21.60 9.92 -14.60
C LEU A 555 -23.05 9.44 -14.43
N LEU A 556 -23.92 9.61 -15.42
CA LEU A 556 -25.30 9.11 -15.37
C LEU A 556 -25.33 7.57 -15.25
N GLY A 557 -24.62 6.88 -16.15
CA GLY A 557 -24.52 5.42 -16.11
C GLY A 557 -23.67 4.89 -14.95
N GLY A 558 -22.92 5.76 -14.27
CA GLY A 558 -21.97 5.38 -13.23
C GLY A 558 -20.86 4.48 -13.75
N ALA A 559 -20.44 4.66 -15.01
CA ALA A 559 -19.32 3.96 -15.64
C ALA A 559 -18.11 4.89 -15.73
N PHE A 560 -16.95 4.41 -15.28
CA PHE A 560 -15.71 5.19 -15.19
C PHE A 560 -15.89 6.50 -14.41
N THR A 561 -16.68 6.46 -13.34
CA THR A 561 -17.11 7.65 -12.59
C THR A 561 -15.93 8.47 -12.11
N PHE A 562 -14.87 7.82 -11.62
CA PHE A 562 -13.65 8.52 -11.21
C PHE A 562 -13.05 9.37 -12.33
N ILE A 563 -12.95 8.81 -13.55
CA ILE A 563 -12.40 9.50 -14.72
C ILE A 563 -13.35 10.62 -15.15
N GLY A 564 -14.65 10.34 -15.24
CA GLY A 564 -15.66 11.35 -15.60
C GLY A 564 -15.65 12.53 -14.63
N SER A 565 -15.59 12.26 -13.32
CA SER A 565 -15.48 13.29 -12.29
C SER A 565 -14.17 14.08 -12.37
N LEU A 566 -13.03 13.42 -12.66
CA LEU A 566 -11.75 14.09 -12.83
C LEU A 566 -11.75 15.03 -14.05
N ILE A 567 -12.28 14.57 -15.18
CA ILE A 567 -12.47 15.42 -16.38
C ILE A 567 -13.40 16.59 -16.04
N SER A 568 -14.48 16.34 -15.30
CA SER A 568 -15.38 17.40 -14.84
C SER A 568 -14.67 18.45 -13.98
N VAL A 569 -13.76 18.06 -13.07
CA VAL A 569 -12.94 19.03 -12.31
C VAL A 569 -12.08 19.86 -13.27
N GLY A 570 -11.45 19.23 -14.26
CA GLY A 570 -10.65 19.90 -15.27
C GLY A 570 -11.45 20.94 -16.07
N LEU A 571 -12.62 20.56 -16.58
CA LEU A 571 -13.50 21.45 -17.33
C LEU A 571 -14.02 22.60 -16.48
N LEU A 572 -14.46 22.33 -15.24
CA LEU A 572 -14.92 23.38 -14.31
C LEU A 572 -13.79 24.34 -13.94
N THR A 573 -12.59 23.83 -13.71
CA THR A 573 -11.41 24.66 -13.43
C THR A 573 -11.10 25.56 -14.62
N MET A 574 -11.13 25.00 -15.83
CA MET A 574 -10.96 25.78 -17.06
C MET A 574 -12.00 26.92 -17.12
N PHE A 575 -13.30 26.63 -16.97
CA PHE A 575 -14.34 27.66 -17.01
C PHE A 575 -14.17 28.73 -15.92
N ILE A 576 -13.90 28.34 -14.67
CA ILE A 576 -13.65 29.28 -13.57
C ILE A 576 -12.50 30.23 -13.90
N THR A 577 -11.42 29.70 -14.48
CA THR A 577 -10.23 30.49 -14.83
C THR A 577 -10.39 31.31 -16.11
N SER A 578 -11.30 30.92 -17.03
CA SER A 578 -11.49 31.62 -18.30
C SER A 578 -12.60 32.67 -18.25
N THR A 579 -13.80 32.27 -17.83
CA THR A 579 -15.03 33.09 -17.88
C THR A 579 -15.44 33.64 -16.51
N GLY A 580 -14.77 33.21 -15.43
CA GLY A 580 -15.02 33.67 -14.07
C GLY A 580 -15.85 32.69 -13.23
N LEU A 581 -16.04 33.01 -11.95
CA LEU A 581 -16.73 32.14 -11.01
C LEU A 581 -18.23 32.45 -11.01
N TYR A 582 -19.03 31.49 -11.46
CA TYR A 582 -20.49 31.58 -11.48
C TYR A 582 -21.07 31.28 -10.10
N LYS A 583 -21.98 32.15 -9.65
CA LYS A 583 -22.64 32.05 -8.34
C LYS A 583 -23.41 30.74 -8.13
N ASP A 584 -23.94 30.16 -9.21
CA ASP A 584 -24.81 28.99 -9.14
C ASP A 584 -24.09 27.66 -9.45
N SER A 585 -22.87 27.69 -10.00
CA SER A 585 -22.14 26.46 -10.40
C SER A 585 -20.76 26.28 -9.76
N TRP A 586 -20.25 27.25 -8.98
CA TRP A 586 -18.93 27.11 -8.30
C TRP A 586 -18.83 25.89 -7.41
N TRP A 587 -19.92 25.47 -6.78
CA TRP A 587 -19.95 24.34 -5.86
C TRP A 587 -19.78 23.00 -6.61
N MET A 588 -20.01 22.97 -7.93
CA MET A 588 -19.92 21.76 -8.72
C MET A 588 -18.52 21.19 -8.78
N ILE A 589 -17.47 22.00 -8.61
CA ILE A 589 -16.09 21.48 -8.52
C ILE A 589 -15.94 20.57 -7.29
N PHE A 590 -16.56 20.92 -6.17
CA PHE A 590 -16.59 20.09 -4.97
C PHE A 590 -17.47 18.86 -5.17
N ALA A 591 -18.56 18.98 -5.95
CA ALA A 591 -19.38 17.83 -6.32
C ALA A 591 -18.61 16.83 -7.19
N SER A 592 -17.83 17.31 -8.16
CA SER A 592 -16.96 16.49 -8.99
C SER A 592 -15.89 15.81 -8.14
N ILE A 593 -15.23 16.53 -7.22
CA ILE A 593 -14.27 15.94 -6.28
C ILE A 593 -14.94 14.87 -5.39
N ALA A 594 -16.13 15.16 -4.85
CA ALA A 594 -16.84 14.23 -3.98
C ALA A 594 -17.24 12.94 -4.72
N THR A 595 -17.69 13.04 -5.97
CA THR A 595 -18.09 11.88 -6.78
C THR A 595 -16.92 10.98 -7.19
N MET A 596 -15.68 11.49 -7.18
CA MET A 596 -14.46 10.67 -7.30
C MET A 596 -14.33 9.64 -6.16
N GLY A 597 -15.01 9.83 -5.03
CA GLY A 597 -15.05 8.88 -3.89
C GLY A 597 -15.68 7.51 -4.20
N GLY A 598 -15.98 7.23 -5.47
CA GLY A 598 -16.51 5.97 -5.95
C GLY A 598 -18.03 5.93 -6.00
N ALA A 599 -18.65 7.06 -6.34
CA ALA A 599 -20.10 7.17 -6.55
C ALA A 599 -20.63 6.18 -7.60
N GLY A 600 -19.80 5.76 -8.56
CA GLY A 600 -20.15 4.74 -9.56
C GLY A 600 -20.42 3.36 -8.98
N ARG A 601 -19.85 3.04 -7.81
CA ARG A 601 -20.03 1.73 -7.16
C ARG A 601 -21.42 1.57 -6.54
N ALA A 602 -22.15 2.66 -6.32
CA ALA A 602 -23.51 2.65 -5.82
C ALA A 602 -24.49 2.94 -6.97
N PHE A 603 -25.32 1.95 -7.32
CA PHE A 603 -26.30 2.06 -8.42
C PHE A 603 -25.67 2.55 -9.73
N GLY A 604 -24.51 2.01 -10.11
CA GLY A 604 -23.78 2.38 -11.33
C GLY A 604 -22.98 1.21 -11.89
N LEU A 605 -22.58 1.33 -13.15
CA LEU A 605 -21.88 0.26 -13.88
C LEU A 605 -20.47 -0.05 -13.35
N ASP A 606 -19.82 0.89 -12.66
CA ASP A 606 -18.52 0.68 -12.01
C ASP A 606 -18.56 -0.45 -10.98
N TYR A 607 -19.75 -0.76 -10.46
CA TYR A 607 -19.95 -1.95 -9.62
C TYR A 607 -19.47 -3.23 -10.30
N TYR A 608 -19.67 -3.36 -11.62
CA TYR A 608 -19.30 -4.52 -12.42
C TYR A 608 -18.04 -4.30 -13.26
N LEU A 609 -17.90 -3.10 -13.85
CA LEU A 609 -16.83 -2.76 -14.78
C LEU A 609 -15.45 -2.74 -14.10
N ILE A 610 -15.34 -2.12 -12.92
CA ILE A 610 -14.04 -1.94 -12.26
C ILE A 610 -13.47 -3.28 -11.78
N PRO A 611 -14.24 -4.18 -11.12
CA PRO A 611 -13.74 -5.52 -10.80
C PRO A 611 -13.34 -6.32 -12.04
N TRP A 612 -14.13 -6.23 -13.12
CA TRP A 612 -13.81 -6.93 -14.37
C TRP A 612 -12.51 -6.42 -15.01
N LEU A 613 -12.32 -5.10 -15.13
CA LEU A 613 -11.09 -4.51 -15.65
C LEU A 613 -9.87 -4.88 -14.81
N ASN A 614 -10.01 -4.93 -13.49
CA ASN A 614 -8.94 -5.38 -12.60
C ASN A 614 -8.55 -6.85 -12.88
N ASN A 615 -9.53 -7.74 -13.12
CA ASN A 615 -9.25 -9.12 -13.49
C ASN A 615 -8.52 -9.23 -14.85
N VAL A 616 -8.94 -8.45 -15.84
CA VAL A 616 -8.28 -8.38 -17.17
C VAL A 616 -6.82 -7.95 -17.01
N TRP A 617 -6.59 -6.86 -16.27
CA TRP A 617 -5.25 -6.32 -16.01
C TRP A 617 -4.36 -7.30 -15.26
N GLU A 618 -4.87 -7.92 -14.20
CA GLU A 618 -4.11 -8.87 -13.38
C GLU A 618 -3.70 -10.12 -14.19
N SER A 619 -4.61 -10.65 -15.01
CA SER A 619 -4.29 -11.76 -15.92
C SER A 619 -3.23 -11.36 -16.96
N PHE A 620 -3.35 -10.16 -17.54
CA PHE A 620 -2.36 -9.66 -18.50
C PHE A 620 -0.98 -9.53 -17.85
N TRP A 621 -0.90 -8.96 -16.66
CA TRP A 621 0.38 -8.76 -15.96
C TRP A 621 1.06 -10.08 -15.59
N LYS A 622 0.29 -11.06 -15.11
CA LYS A 622 0.83 -12.36 -14.66
C LYS A 622 1.25 -13.27 -15.82
N ASN A 623 0.51 -13.25 -16.93
CA ASN A 623 0.70 -14.19 -18.05
C ASN A 623 1.22 -13.56 -19.35
N ARG A 624 1.31 -12.22 -19.42
CA ARG A 624 1.55 -11.43 -20.64
C ARG A 624 0.56 -11.76 -21.77
N LYS A 625 -0.68 -12.12 -21.41
CA LYS A 625 -1.77 -12.45 -22.35
C LYS A 625 -3.07 -11.82 -21.90
N PHE A 626 -3.78 -11.16 -22.81
CA PHE A 626 -5.12 -10.64 -22.55
C PHE A 626 -6.13 -11.79 -22.44
N ARG A 627 -6.88 -11.80 -21.35
CA ARG A 627 -8.01 -12.70 -21.13
C ARG A 627 -9.23 -11.85 -20.84
N LEU A 628 -10.25 -11.94 -21.70
CA LEU A 628 -11.48 -11.16 -21.57
C LEU A 628 -12.58 -11.94 -20.83
N PHE A 629 -12.53 -13.28 -20.89
CA PHE A 629 -13.53 -14.16 -20.30
C PHE A 629 -12.99 -14.91 -19.08
N PHE A 630 -13.63 -14.68 -17.94
CA PHE A 630 -13.32 -15.29 -16.66
C PHE A 630 -14.52 -16.10 -16.16
N LYS A 631 -14.26 -17.33 -15.70
CA LYS A 631 -15.31 -18.28 -15.24
C LYS A 631 -16.12 -17.77 -14.02
N HIS A 632 -15.65 -16.70 -13.37
CA HIS A 632 -16.23 -16.02 -12.19
C HIS A 632 -16.01 -14.48 -12.26
N GLY A 633 -16.06 -13.90 -13.47
CA GLY A 633 -15.53 -12.55 -13.73
C GLY A 633 -16.25 -11.37 -13.06
N LEU A 634 -17.43 -11.60 -12.47
CA LEU A 634 -18.28 -10.58 -11.85
C LEU A 634 -18.36 -10.71 -10.32
N ASP A 635 -17.76 -11.76 -9.74
CA ASP A 635 -17.79 -11.94 -8.28
C ASP A 635 -16.94 -10.87 -7.61
N ARG A 636 -17.57 -10.10 -6.71
CA ARG A 636 -16.86 -9.28 -5.74
C ARG A 636 -16.04 -10.20 -4.85
N PHE A 637 -14.81 -9.80 -4.57
CA PHE A 637 -14.16 -10.24 -3.34
C PHE A 637 -14.53 -9.20 -2.29
N ASP A 638 -15.19 -9.66 -1.22
CA ASP A 638 -15.42 -8.87 0.00
C ASP A 638 -14.11 -8.39 0.62
#